data_AF-A0A7G8G868-F1
#
_entry.id   AF-A0A7G8G868-F1
#
_cell.length_a   1.000
_cell.length_b   1.000
_cell.length_c   1.000
_cell.angle_alpha   90.00
_cell.angle_beta   90.00
_cell.angle_gamma   90.00
#
_symmetry.space_group_name_H-M   'P 1'
#
loop_
_entity.id
_entity.type
_entity.pdbx_description
1 polymer ?
#
loop_
_entity_poly.entity_id
_entity_poly.type
_entity_poly.pdbx_seq_one_letter_code
_entity_poly.pdbx_strand_id
1 'polypeptide(L)'
;MKSWQFRGLLALIWLLSTLIDRVWWRSDGGLPAWDQADYLNSALDHGRALAALPGGSWQGWGSLLDLSPKIPPLASLVNGTVMAFAGDGPQQAAWSLSLWNGLLLFVVASWALELRQPLKAAREFALLCSGFVAMAPLLLELRTDYVLELPLTAMVALALWRLGSWWHPVHGGRWRQALWAALSIAAALLVKQSALLILIPVLLLVVVSVSLGRGSRFVARRWQFVMGLSLVIAALLPWLRHNWITTLGGTNRAVLESAALEGDPGVLSLEGWLWYVRLLPDQIGWGLLLLGGSGVILWSWQRHTRNGDEGLAWRWLILSLMAGWIFTHLSPNKDDRYIAPLLPMLLILLTRGVWQWGLWVKQRWPAPFSWLPGLALLLGGCNMVWTGWSMQTMRLSQGHQGPLDAIVRRAGGADPRSQPVTLIVVPSTPDLNQHNVSYYGRRAGGRLVGRQLGSSRSDVKPVLEQAQWVLLAEGGQGSVRGSAEKLDLAVRTSGVFEQVETFPRPQGGTYSLWRRDAGSVDPVFFQERFPALAAGLSQGPAGLDAVFSSIAVEHMLDGHFLYRDPLKKEALSRLATNPSDKEARWTLALLAVLANRPTEAAEQFAALEALLPDNPWPSAYRSVVTLAGWNPWGASFVAAAARQKHGNQPVLVGLDAISAVLGGALWRLPEAVQSLPAAVRAVENSLNSQENTSN
;
A
#
# COMPACT_ATOMS: atom_id res chain seq x y z
N MET A 1 16.59 2.37 37.62
CA MET A 1 17.57 2.69 36.56
C MET A 1 17.83 4.20 36.35
N LYS A 2 19.08 4.63 36.10
CA LYS A 2 19.45 6.01 35.70
C LYS A 2 19.06 6.28 34.23
N SER A 3 18.99 7.56 33.82
CA SER A 3 18.53 7.92 32.46
C SER A 3 19.48 7.45 31.34
N TRP A 4 20.80 7.56 31.54
CA TRP A 4 21.77 7.16 30.53
C TRP A 4 21.78 5.64 30.34
N GLN A 5 21.63 4.87 31.43
CA GLN A 5 21.50 3.41 31.40
C GLN A 5 20.27 2.99 30.59
N PHE A 6 19.13 3.63 30.83
CA PHE A 6 17.90 3.38 30.08
C PHE A 6 18.10 3.60 28.57
N ARG A 7 18.67 4.75 28.17
CA ARG A 7 18.91 5.06 26.76
C ARG A 7 19.91 4.10 26.13
N GLY A 8 20.99 3.77 26.84
CA GLY A 8 21.99 2.80 26.39
C GLY A 8 21.41 1.42 26.17
N LEU A 9 20.58 0.93 27.10
CA LEU A 9 19.91 -0.37 26.96
C LEU A 9 18.85 -0.38 25.87
N LEU A 10 18.09 0.70 25.70
CA LEU A 10 17.13 0.81 24.59
C LEU A 10 17.84 0.79 23.23
N ALA A 11 18.94 1.54 23.11
CA ALA A 11 19.80 1.50 21.92
C ALA A 11 20.40 0.11 21.70
N LEU A 12 20.82 -0.58 22.76
CA LEU A 12 21.31 -1.95 22.68
C LEU A 12 20.24 -2.92 22.17
N ILE A 13 18.98 -2.83 22.63
CA ILE A 13 17.88 -3.65 22.12
C ILE A 13 17.73 -3.43 20.60
N TRP A 14 17.74 -2.19 20.15
CA TRP A 14 17.65 -1.87 18.73
C TRP A 14 18.85 -2.38 17.91
N LEU A 15 20.08 -2.21 18.41
CA LEU A 15 21.29 -2.66 17.75
C LEU A 15 21.37 -4.19 17.67
N LEU A 16 21.03 -4.89 18.75
CA LEU A 16 20.97 -6.36 18.76
C LEU A 16 19.88 -6.88 17.83
N SER A 17 18.70 -6.26 17.85
CA SER A 17 17.61 -6.56 16.91
C SER A 17 18.10 -6.42 15.47
N THR A 18 18.72 -5.28 15.16
CA THR A 18 19.27 -5.00 13.83
C THR A 18 20.35 -6.00 13.43
N LEU A 19 21.28 -6.34 14.33
CA LEU A 19 22.34 -7.31 14.08
C LEU A 19 21.76 -8.69 13.75
N ILE A 20 20.78 -9.14 14.52
CA ILE A 20 20.05 -10.40 14.28
C ILE A 20 19.39 -10.38 12.90
N ASP A 21 18.67 -9.30 12.58
CA ASP A 21 18.03 -9.14 11.27
C ASP A 21 19.07 -9.19 10.14
N ARG A 22 20.24 -8.56 10.33
CA ARG A 22 21.33 -8.59 9.33
C ARG A 22 21.90 -9.99 9.14
N VAL A 23 22.00 -10.79 10.21
CA VAL A 23 22.42 -12.19 10.11
C VAL A 23 21.40 -12.96 9.29
N TRP A 24 20.10 -12.88 9.62
CA TRP A 24 19.03 -13.54 8.88
C TRP A 24 18.97 -13.16 7.40
N TRP A 25 19.04 -11.86 7.07
CA TRP A 25 19.08 -11.43 5.67
C TRP A 25 20.32 -11.92 4.92
N ARG A 26 21.42 -12.23 5.63
CA ARG A 26 22.67 -12.73 5.02
C ARG A 26 22.65 -14.25 4.84
N SER A 27 22.12 -15.00 5.81
CA SER A 27 22.09 -16.46 5.79
C SER A 27 20.91 -17.01 5.00
N ASP A 28 19.74 -16.39 5.14
CA ASP A 28 18.45 -16.96 4.75
C ASP A 28 17.60 -15.93 3.96
N GLY A 29 18.26 -14.96 3.32
CA GLY A 29 17.60 -13.93 2.51
C GLY A 29 16.99 -14.51 1.24
N GLY A 30 15.70 -14.87 1.30
CA GLY A 30 14.93 -15.32 0.14
C GLY A 30 14.62 -14.20 -0.86
N LEU A 31 14.18 -14.59 -2.06
CA LEU A 31 13.69 -13.66 -3.08
C LEU A 31 12.39 -12.99 -2.61
N PRO A 32 12.26 -11.65 -2.79
CA PRO A 32 11.04 -10.95 -2.43
C PRO A 32 9.88 -11.38 -3.35
N ALA A 33 8.78 -11.83 -2.76
CA ALA A 33 7.58 -12.28 -3.48
C ALA A 33 6.52 -11.17 -3.55
N TRP A 34 5.80 -11.09 -4.68
CA TRP A 34 4.68 -10.18 -4.96
C TRP A 34 4.74 -8.83 -4.21
N ASP A 35 3.97 -8.66 -3.14
CA ASP A 35 3.90 -7.44 -2.32
C ASP A 35 5.29 -6.89 -1.94
N GLN A 36 6.21 -7.75 -1.51
CA GLN A 36 7.56 -7.33 -1.12
C GLN A 36 8.28 -6.68 -2.29
N ALA A 37 8.22 -7.32 -3.46
CA ALA A 37 8.84 -6.81 -4.66
C ALA A 37 8.13 -5.55 -5.18
N ASP A 38 6.81 -5.43 -5.02
CA ASP A 38 6.05 -4.25 -5.42
C ASP A 38 6.43 -3.02 -4.56
N TYR A 39 6.53 -3.19 -3.23
CA TYR A 39 6.99 -2.13 -2.34
C TYR A 39 8.46 -1.76 -2.55
N LEU A 40 9.31 -2.73 -2.89
CA LEU A 40 10.70 -2.49 -3.28
C LEU A 40 10.79 -1.72 -4.60
N ASN A 41 9.97 -2.05 -5.60
CA ASN A 41 9.86 -1.27 -6.84
C ASN A 41 9.41 0.17 -6.55
N SER A 42 8.39 0.34 -5.68
CA SER A 42 7.92 1.67 -5.29
C SER A 42 9.03 2.49 -4.61
N ALA A 43 9.78 1.90 -3.68
CA ALA A 43 10.92 2.56 -3.04
C ALA A 43 12.01 2.94 -4.04
N LEU A 44 12.35 2.04 -4.97
CA LEU A 44 13.31 2.30 -6.05
C LEU A 44 12.87 3.49 -6.92
N ASP A 45 11.59 3.54 -7.28
CA ASP A 45 11.01 4.61 -8.10
C ASP A 45 11.07 5.97 -7.42
N HIS A 46 10.73 6.03 -6.13
CA HIS A 46 10.81 7.26 -5.35
C HIS A 46 12.26 7.69 -5.13
N GLY A 47 13.19 6.76 -4.86
CA GLY A 47 14.62 7.06 -4.75
C GLY A 47 15.21 7.62 -6.06
N ARG A 48 14.79 7.07 -7.21
CA ARG A 48 15.16 7.57 -8.55
C ARG A 48 14.56 8.94 -8.85
N ALA A 49 13.29 9.16 -8.52
CA ALA A 49 12.63 10.45 -8.73
C ALA A 49 13.26 11.58 -7.89
N LEU A 50 13.80 11.25 -6.71
CA LEU A 50 14.60 12.17 -5.90
C LEU A 50 16.04 12.36 -6.40
N ALA A 51 16.42 11.74 -7.54
CA ALA A 51 17.78 11.66 -8.05
C ALA A 51 18.80 11.08 -7.04
N ALA A 52 18.32 10.30 -6.07
CA ALA A 52 19.15 9.68 -5.04
C ALA A 52 19.67 8.30 -5.47
N LEU A 53 19.00 7.66 -6.44
CA LEU A 53 19.41 6.36 -7.01
C LEU A 53 19.72 6.47 -8.51
N PRO A 54 20.60 5.59 -9.04
CA PRO A 54 20.95 5.56 -10.46
C PRO A 54 19.74 5.32 -11.37
N GLY A 55 19.79 5.89 -12.59
CA GLY A 55 18.74 5.78 -13.58
C GLY A 55 17.54 6.71 -13.33
N GLY A 56 17.68 7.70 -12.43
CA GLY A 56 16.64 8.66 -12.09
C GLY A 56 17.10 10.12 -12.21
N SER A 57 16.12 11.03 -12.27
CA SER A 57 16.33 12.48 -12.23
C SER A 57 15.11 13.16 -11.61
N TRP A 58 15.31 14.35 -11.03
CA TRP A 58 14.19 15.15 -10.53
C TRP A 58 13.39 15.74 -11.70
N GLN A 59 12.13 15.31 -11.82
CA GLN A 59 11.20 15.77 -12.87
C GLN A 59 10.08 16.68 -12.34
N GLY A 60 10.10 17.00 -11.04
CA GLY A 60 9.09 17.82 -10.39
C GLY A 60 8.08 17.03 -9.56
N TRP A 61 7.26 17.76 -8.80
CA TRP A 61 6.28 17.19 -7.88
C TRP A 61 5.19 16.37 -8.57
N GLY A 62 4.74 16.78 -9.76
CA GLY A 62 3.73 16.03 -10.51
C GLY A 62 4.18 14.61 -10.83
N SER A 63 5.38 14.46 -11.40
CA SER A 63 5.97 13.14 -11.69
C SER A 63 6.20 12.31 -10.44
N LEU A 64 6.55 12.93 -9.30
CA LEU A 64 6.68 12.21 -8.03
C LEU A 64 5.32 11.66 -7.55
N LEU A 65 4.25 12.44 -7.68
CA LEU A 65 2.91 12.02 -7.27
C LEU A 65 2.33 10.94 -8.20
N ASP A 66 2.74 10.89 -9.48
CA ASP A 66 2.37 9.84 -10.43
C ASP A 66 2.86 8.44 -10.00
N LEU A 67 3.94 8.35 -9.21
CA LEU A 67 4.53 7.08 -8.76
C LEU A 67 3.75 6.37 -7.66
N SER A 68 2.75 7.04 -7.09
CA SER A 68 2.00 6.59 -5.91
C SER A 68 0.49 6.60 -6.13
N PRO A 69 -0.03 5.99 -7.22
CA PRO A 69 -1.43 6.16 -7.62
C PRO A 69 -2.42 5.54 -6.63
N LYS A 70 -2.04 4.48 -5.91
CA LYS A 70 -2.92 3.77 -4.96
C LYS A 70 -2.48 3.91 -3.51
N ILE A 71 -1.18 3.95 -3.26
CA ILE A 71 -0.60 3.89 -1.91
C ILE A 71 0.13 5.20 -1.63
N PRO A 72 -0.11 5.85 -0.49
CA PRO A 72 0.59 7.08 -0.11
C PRO A 72 2.13 6.94 -0.08
N PRO A 73 2.89 8.01 -0.38
CA PRO A 73 4.29 7.89 -0.76
C PRO A 73 5.31 7.90 0.39
N LEU A 74 4.94 8.17 1.65
CA LEU A 74 5.94 8.45 2.71
C LEU A 74 6.86 7.26 2.98
N ALA A 75 6.31 6.05 3.04
CA ALA A 75 7.12 4.86 3.24
C ALA A 75 8.11 4.66 2.08
N SER A 76 7.63 4.76 0.83
CA SER A 76 8.47 4.63 -0.37
C SER A 76 9.55 5.72 -0.44
N LEU A 77 9.25 6.96 -0.06
CA LEU A 77 10.22 8.07 0.00
C LEU A 77 11.32 7.80 1.03
N VAL A 78 10.97 7.40 2.25
CA VAL A 78 11.94 7.06 3.30
C VAL A 78 12.77 5.87 2.86
N ASN A 79 12.12 4.82 2.37
CA ASN A 79 12.76 3.57 1.95
C ASN A 79 13.72 3.78 0.77
N GLY A 80 13.30 4.52 -0.26
CA GLY A 80 14.15 4.89 -1.40
C GLY A 80 15.34 5.76 -1.01
N THR A 81 15.15 6.65 -0.03
CA THR A 81 16.27 7.44 0.54
C THR A 81 17.25 6.53 1.29
N VAL A 82 16.77 5.54 2.05
CA VAL A 82 17.65 4.57 2.71
C VAL A 82 18.41 3.71 1.69
N MET A 83 17.76 3.29 0.59
CA MET A 83 18.43 2.60 -0.52
C MET A 83 19.58 3.42 -1.11
N ALA A 84 19.46 4.75 -1.19
CA ALA A 84 20.54 5.60 -1.69
C ALA A 84 21.81 5.54 -0.84
N PHE A 85 21.68 5.28 0.47
CA PHE A 85 22.83 5.13 1.38
C PHE A 85 23.28 3.68 1.53
N ALA A 86 22.36 2.74 1.60
CA ALA A 86 22.64 1.34 1.91
C ALA A 86 22.86 0.46 0.66
N GLY A 87 22.32 0.88 -0.49
CA GLY A 87 22.20 0.12 -1.73
C GLY A 87 20.77 -0.42 -1.97
N ASP A 88 20.51 -0.81 -3.21
CA ASP A 88 19.18 -1.19 -3.73
C ASP A 88 18.98 -2.71 -3.86
N GLY A 89 19.88 -3.55 -3.34
CA GLY A 89 19.62 -4.98 -3.17
C GLY A 89 18.67 -5.28 -1.99
N PRO A 90 17.92 -6.41 -1.98
CA PRO A 90 16.92 -6.68 -0.92
C PRO A 90 17.48 -6.55 0.51
N GLN A 91 18.63 -7.19 0.79
CA GLN A 91 19.31 -7.12 2.09
C GLN A 91 19.70 -5.67 2.46
N GLN A 92 20.15 -4.89 1.48
CA GLN A 92 20.57 -3.50 1.67
C GLN A 92 19.36 -2.59 1.90
N ALA A 93 18.33 -2.71 1.07
CA ALA A 93 17.07 -2.01 1.21
C ALA A 93 16.42 -2.26 2.57
N ALA A 94 16.54 -3.49 3.11
CA ALA A 94 16.02 -3.88 4.42
C ALA A 94 16.63 -3.11 5.61
N TRP A 95 17.66 -2.27 5.42
CA TRP A 95 18.07 -1.30 6.46
C TRP A 95 16.94 -0.33 6.82
N SER A 96 16.02 -0.06 5.89
CA SER A 96 14.82 0.73 6.16
C SER A 96 13.93 0.07 7.23
N LEU A 97 13.79 -1.26 7.23
CA LEU A 97 13.04 -1.98 8.26
C LEU A 97 13.68 -1.82 9.65
N SER A 98 15.02 -1.82 9.73
CA SER A 98 15.73 -1.55 10.97
C SER A 98 15.49 -0.12 11.48
N LEU A 99 15.40 0.87 10.59
CA LEU A 99 15.02 2.25 10.94
C LEU A 99 13.59 2.32 11.49
N TRP A 100 12.62 1.69 10.82
CA TRP A 100 11.22 1.64 11.26
C TRP A 100 11.05 0.92 12.60
N ASN A 101 11.78 -0.18 12.82
CA ASN A 101 11.82 -0.86 14.11
C ASN A 101 12.41 0.03 15.20
N GLY A 102 13.48 0.78 14.92
CA GLY A 102 14.05 1.75 15.85
C GLY A 102 13.04 2.81 16.29
N LEU A 103 12.25 3.33 15.34
CA LEU A 103 11.14 4.24 15.63
C LEU A 103 10.08 3.57 16.50
N LEU A 104 9.66 2.34 16.17
CA LEU A 104 8.67 1.60 16.95
C LEU A 104 9.14 1.38 18.40
N LEU A 105 10.37 0.94 18.61
CA LEU A 105 10.95 0.73 19.94
C LEU A 105 11.02 2.04 20.74
N PHE A 106 11.42 3.14 20.09
CA PHE A 106 11.42 4.46 20.72
C PHE A 106 10.02 4.90 21.15
N VAL A 107 9.01 4.71 20.29
CA VAL A 107 7.61 5.05 20.56
C VAL A 107 7.07 4.23 21.72
N VAL A 108 7.24 2.91 21.70
CA VAL A 108 6.78 1.99 22.74
C VAL A 108 7.44 2.33 24.08
N ALA A 109 8.76 2.54 24.08
CA ALA A 109 9.47 2.92 25.29
C ALA A 109 8.95 4.25 25.86
N SER A 110 8.72 5.23 24.99
CA SER A 110 8.24 6.55 25.40
C SER A 110 6.80 6.51 25.92
N TRP A 111 5.92 5.75 25.28
CA TRP A 111 4.55 5.56 25.74
C TRP A 111 4.54 4.82 27.09
N ALA A 112 5.34 3.77 27.25
CA ALA A 112 5.43 3.01 28.50
C ALA A 112 5.97 3.83 29.68
N LEU A 113 6.83 4.83 29.44
CA LEU A 113 7.31 5.76 30.47
C LEU A 113 6.18 6.63 31.07
N GLU A 114 5.14 6.94 30.29
CA GLU A 114 3.99 7.75 30.75
C GLU A 114 2.99 6.91 31.58
N LEU A 115 3.00 5.59 31.45
CA LEU A 115 2.03 4.71 32.09
C LEU A 115 2.30 4.46 33.58
N ARG A 116 3.50 4.79 34.09
CA ARG A 116 3.93 4.44 35.45
C ARG A 116 4.80 5.47 36.14
N GLN A 117 4.77 5.43 37.47
CA GLN A 117 5.60 6.18 38.40
C GLN A 117 6.03 5.28 39.59
N PRO A 118 7.18 5.54 40.24
CA PRO A 118 8.15 6.57 39.91
C PRO A 118 8.94 6.24 38.64
N LEU A 119 9.52 7.26 38.00
CA LEU A 119 10.29 7.15 36.74
C LEU A 119 11.35 6.04 36.74
N LYS A 120 11.91 5.69 37.91
CA LYS A 120 12.85 4.57 38.06
C LYS A 120 12.22 3.25 37.60
N ALA A 121 11.01 2.93 38.08
CA ALA A 121 10.27 1.72 37.74
C ALA A 121 9.66 1.82 36.33
N ALA A 122 9.22 3.03 35.93
CA ALA A 122 8.71 3.27 34.58
C ALA A 122 9.75 2.94 33.50
N ARG A 123 11.02 3.29 33.73
CA ARG A 123 12.13 2.96 32.81
C ARG A 123 12.37 1.46 32.69
N GLU A 124 12.28 0.73 33.80
CA GLU A 124 12.44 -0.74 33.83
C GLU A 124 11.28 -1.41 33.10
N PHE A 125 10.05 -0.94 33.33
CA PHE A 125 8.85 -1.37 32.60
C PHE A 125 8.96 -1.07 31.09
N ALA A 126 9.40 0.13 30.72
CA ALA A 126 9.56 0.53 29.32
C ALA A 126 10.57 -0.34 28.56
N LEU A 127 11.71 -0.70 29.17
CA LEU A 127 12.65 -1.65 28.56
C LEU A 127 12.03 -3.03 28.37
N LEU A 128 11.22 -3.50 29.34
CA LEU A 128 10.53 -4.77 29.21
C LEU A 128 9.53 -4.75 28.06
N CYS A 129 8.75 -3.67 27.91
CA CYS A 129 7.85 -3.48 26.78
C CYS A 129 8.60 -3.49 25.45
N SER A 130 9.71 -2.74 25.35
CA SER A 130 10.55 -2.72 24.14
C SER A 130 11.16 -4.09 23.85
N GLY A 131 11.55 -4.84 24.88
CA GLY A 131 12.03 -6.21 24.74
C GLY A 131 10.97 -7.13 24.14
N PHE A 132 9.75 -7.16 24.68
CA PHE A 132 8.68 -7.98 24.12
C PHE A 132 8.24 -7.53 22.72
N VAL A 133 8.24 -6.23 22.43
CA VAL A 133 7.99 -5.72 21.07
C VAL A 133 9.09 -6.15 20.10
N ALA A 134 10.36 -6.13 20.50
CA ALA A 134 11.46 -6.59 19.67
C ALA A 134 11.45 -8.11 19.42
N MET A 135 10.60 -8.87 20.12
CA MET A 135 10.64 -10.34 20.11
C MET A 135 9.30 -11.00 19.80
N ALA A 136 8.22 -10.22 19.68
CA ALA A 136 6.93 -10.74 19.29
C ALA A 136 7.04 -11.36 17.88
N PRO A 137 6.57 -12.60 17.66
CA PRO A 137 6.75 -13.32 16.41
C PRO A 137 6.36 -12.51 15.16
N LEU A 138 5.17 -11.91 15.12
CA LEU A 138 4.75 -11.12 13.95
C LEU A 138 5.68 -9.91 13.73
N LEU A 139 6.17 -9.26 14.79
CA LEU A 139 7.09 -8.12 14.64
C LEU A 139 8.50 -8.55 14.22
N LEU A 140 8.96 -9.76 14.56
CA LEU A 140 10.19 -10.34 14.02
C LEU A 140 10.04 -10.63 12.52
N GLU A 141 8.89 -11.16 12.12
CA GLU A 141 8.53 -11.38 10.73
C GLU A 141 8.55 -10.08 9.93
N LEU A 142 7.85 -9.04 10.39
CA LEU A 142 7.79 -7.75 9.70
C LEU A 142 9.13 -6.99 9.65
N ARG A 143 10.13 -7.35 10.46
CA ARG A 143 11.50 -6.81 10.40
C ARG A 143 12.37 -7.46 9.32
N THR A 144 11.92 -8.59 8.81
CA THR A 144 12.60 -9.42 7.81
C THR A 144 11.72 -9.68 6.59
N ASP A 145 10.57 -9.02 6.53
CA ASP A 145 9.64 -9.05 5.42
C ASP A 145 9.46 -7.61 4.92
N TYR A 146 9.74 -7.36 3.64
CA TYR A 146 9.76 -6.01 3.08
C TYR A 146 8.34 -5.53 2.73
N VAL A 147 7.53 -5.31 3.75
CA VAL A 147 6.13 -4.85 3.62
C VAL A 147 5.88 -3.55 4.39
N LEU A 148 4.70 -2.95 4.22
CA LEU A 148 4.40 -1.63 4.78
C LEU A 148 3.88 -1.66 6.22
N GLU A 149 3.65 -2.84 6.77
CA GLU A 149 2.99 -3.05 8.06
C GLU A 149 3.89 -2.67 9.23
N LEU A 150 5.20 -2.84 9.15
CA LEU A 150 6.13 -2.32 10.17
C LEU A 150 6.17 -0.78 10.19
N PRO A 151 6.39 -0.07 9.05
CA PRO A 151 6.25 1.38 8.98
C PRO A 151 4.91 1.87 9.52
N LEU A 152 3.81 1.22 9.11
CA LEU A 152 2.46 1.56 9.54
C LEU A 152 2.29 1.40 11.06
N THR A 153 2.76 0.28 11.61
CA THR A 153 2.71 -0.02 13.04
C THR A 153 3.48 1.02 13.86
N ALA A 154 4.68 1.40 13.43
CA ALA A 154 5.48 2.43 14.07
C ALA A 154 4.77 3.79 14.05
N MET A 155 4.20 4.17 12.92
CA MET A 155 3.57 5.48 12.73
C MET A 155 2.19 5.59 13.40
N VAL A 156 1.37 4.54 13.39
CA VAL A 156 0.10 4.51 14.12
C VAL A 156 0.35 4.55 15.62
N ALA A 157 1.32 3.78 16.13
CA ALA A 157 1.70 3.86 17.54
C ALA A 157 2.18 5.27 17.92
N LEU A 158 3.00 5.91 17.07
CA LEU A 158 3.46 7.28 17.27
C LEU A 158 2.29 8.26 17.29
N ALA A 159 1.38 8.16 16.33
CA ALA A 159 0.19 9.01 16.22
C ALA A 159 -0.70 8.89 17.46
N LEU A 160 -1.02 7.68 17.90
CA LEU A 160 -1.85 7.43 19.07
C LEU A 160 -1.19 7.89 20.37
N TRP A 161 0.12 7.67 20.52
CA TRP A 161 0.86 8.16 21.68
C TRP A 161 0.87 9.69 21.73
N ARG A 162 1.27 10.36 20.63
CA ARG A 162 1.33 11.83 20.57
C ARG A 162 -0.05 12.48 20.75
N LEU A 163 -1.08 11.89 20.16
CA LEU A 163 -2.47 12.30 20.35
C LEU A 163 -2.88 12.16 21.82
N GLY A 164 -2.53 11.05 22.47
CA GLY A 164 -2.75 10.82 23.90
C GLY A 164 -2.04 11.85 24.79
N SER A 165 -0.77 12.14 24.51
CA SER A 165 0.00 13.15 25.26
C SER A 165 -0.61 14.56 25.13
N TRP A 166 -1.14 14.91 23.95
CA TRP A 166 -1.89 16.16 23.78
C TRP A 166 -3.26 16.11 24.48
N TRP A 167 -3.97 14.99 24.39
CA TRP A 167 -5.30 14.79 24.97
C TRP A 167 -5.29 14.76 26.50
N HIS A 168 -4.18 14.37 27.13
CA HIS A 168 -4.06 14.24 28.59
C HIS A 168 -4.58 15.49 29.34
N PRO A 169 -5.49 15.38 30.32
CA PRO A 169 -6.15 16.54 30.92
C PRO A 169 -5.22 17.42 31.77
N VAL A 170 -4.25 16.81 32.47
CA VAL A 170 -3.29 17.53 33.33
C VAL A 170 -2.08 18.08 32.57
N HIS A 171 -1.39 17.24 31.80
CA HIS A 171 -0.13 17.59 31.15
C HIS A 171 -0.25 17.94 29.65
N GLY A 172 -1.44 17.77 29.07
CA GLY A 172 -1.73 17.99 27.65
C GLY A 172 -2.23 19.40 27.33
N GLY A 173 -2.62 19.63 26.07
CA GLY A 173 -3.17 20.90 25.59
C GLY A 173 -2.13 21.97 25.24
N ARG A 174 -0.86 21.59 25.01
CA ARG A 174 0.17 22.52 24.50
C ARG A 174 0.21 22.51 22.98
N TRP A 175 0.45 23.66 22.36
CA TRP A 175 0.57 23.79 20.89
C TRP A 175 1.62 22.87 20.27
N ARG A 176 2.77 22.70 20.93
CA ARG A 176 3.80 21.74 20.47
C ARG A 176 3.29 20.30 20.46
N GLN A 177 2.49 19.90 21.44
CA GLN A 177 1.90 18.55 21.48
C GLN A 177 0.87 18.37 20.37
N ALA A 178 0.02 19.37 20.14
CA ALA A 178 -0.95 19.37 19.04
C ALA A 178 -0.27 19.25 17.67
N LEU A 179 0.80 20.03 17.44
CA LEU A 179 1.61 19.98 16.23
C LEU A 179 2.19 18.58 15.99
N TRP A 180 2.85 18.00 17.00
CA TRP A 180 3.42 16.66 16.86
C TRP A 180 2.36 15.57 16.67
N ALA A 181 1.21 15.67 17.35
CA ALA A 181 0.09 14.76 17.12
C ALA A 181 -0.41 14.84 15.67
N ALA A 182 -0.63 16.05 15.16
CA ALA A 182 -1.08 16.27 13.79
C ALA A 182 -0.06 15.76 12.75
N LEU A 183 1.24 16.06 12.93
CA LEU A 183 2.29 15.55 12.04
C LEU A 183 2.39 14.03 12.07
N SER A 184 2.27 13.40 13.24
CA SER A 184 2.29 11.93 13.35
C SER A 184 1.06 11.28 12.71
N ILE A 185 -0.12 11.88 12.85
CA ILE A 185 -1.34 11.42 12.15
C ILE A 185 -1.18 11.55 10.64
N ALA A 186 -0.74 12.71 10.14
CA ALA A 186 -0.50 12.93 8.72
C ALA A 186 0.50 11.92 8.16
N ALA A 187 1.60 11.69 8.88
CA ALA A 187 2.62 10.73 8.47
C ALA A 187 2.12 9.27 8.50
N ALA A 188 1.30 8.86 9.47
CA ALA A 188 0.67 7.53 9.46
C ALA A 188 -0.24 7.33 8.24
N LEU A 189 -1.04 8.35 7.90
CA LEU A 189 -1.91 8.34 6.73
C LEU A 189 -1.11 8.38 5.42
N LEU A 190 0.03 9.05 5.39
CA LEU A 190 0.95 9.07 4.25
C LEU A 190 1.83 7.81 4.14
N VAL A 191 1.81 6.90 5.12
CA VAL A 191 2.41 5.56 5.00
C VAL A 191 1.43 4.60 4.34
N LYS A 192 0.21 4.49 4.89
CA LYS A 192 -0.84 3.62 4.34
C LYS A 192 -2.21 4.08 4.82
N GLN A 193 -3.17 4.14 3.90
CA GLN A 193 -4.55 4.55 4.19
C GLN A 193 -5.27 3.68 5.24
N SER A 194 -4.85 2.42 5.43
CA SER A 194 -5.40 1.53 6.46
C SER A 194 -5.19 2.04 7.89
N ALA A 195 -4.30 3.01 8.10
CA ALA A 195 -4.21 3.73 9.38
C ALA A 195 -5.56 4.33 9.83
N LEU A 196 -6.45 4.67 8.88
CA LEU A 196 -7.78 5.20 9.16
C LEU A 196 -8.64 4.25 10.01
N LEU A 197 -8.50 2.93 9.83
CA LEU A 197 -9.26 1.93 10.59
C LEU A 197 -9.05 2.09 12.09
N ILE A 198 -7.87 2.53 12.51
CA ILE A 198 -7.51 2.69 13.93
C ILE A 198 -7.64 4.14 14.37
N LEU A 199 -7.24 5.08 13.51
CA LEU A 199 -7.22 6.51 13.87
C LEU A 199 -8.61 7.14 13.91
N ILE A 200 -9.53 6.79 12.99
CA ILE A 200 -10.89 7.36 12.97
C ILE A 200 -11.62 7.18 14.31
N PRO A 201 -11.78 5.96 14.86
CA PRO A 201 -12.56 5.80 16.07
C PRO A 201 -11.92 6.51 17.28
N VAL A 202 -10.58 6.54 17.36
CA VAL A 202 -9.87 7.29 18.42
C VAL A 202 -10.04 8.80 18.26
N LEU A 203 -9.97 9.31 17.03
CA LEU A 203 -10.21 10.73 16.73
C LEU A 203 -11.65 11.13 17.05
N LEU A 204 -12.64 10.27 16.80
CA LEU A 204 -14.03 10.51 17.18
C LEU A 204 -14.18 10.65 18.70
N LEU A 205 -13.55 9.78 19.50
CA LEU A 205 -13.52 9.90 20.96
C LEU A 205 -12.90 11.24 21.41
N VAL A 206 -11.81 11.64 20.77
CA VAL A 206 -11.15 12.93 21.01
C VAL A 206 -12.09 14.09 20.67
N VAL A 207 -12.73 14.07 19.50
CA VAL A 207 -13.68 15.11 19.05
C VAL A 207 -14.80 15.26 20.06
N VAL A 208 -15.42 14.16 20.48
CA VAL A 208 -16.49 14.18 21.49
C VAL A 208 -15.98 14.80 22.80
N SER A 209 -14.80 14.37 23.28
CA SER A 209 -14.24 14.88 24.53
C SER A 209 -13.91 16.38 24.51
N VAL A 210 -13.39 16.90 23.39
CA VAL A 210 -13.01 18.31 23.22
C VAL A 210 -14.26 19.18 22.96
N SER A 211 -15.27 18.63 22.31
CA SER A 211 -16.54 19.32 22.02
C SER A 211 -17.37 19.50 23.29
N LEU A 212 -17.48 18.46 24.11
CA LEU A 212 -18.27 18.49 25.35
C LEU A 212 -17.57 19.22 26.51
N GLY A 213 -16.25 19.37 26.45
CA GLY A 213 -15.47 20.06 27.48
C GLY A 213 -15.81 21.54 27.62
N ARG A 214 -15.92 22.03 28.87
CA ARG A 214 -16.24 23.43 29.21
C ARG A 214 -15.03 24.14 29.81
N GLY A 215 -14.90 25.45 29.56
CA GLY A 215 -13.84 26.32 30.11
C GLY A 215 -12.77 26.73 29.09
N SER A 216 -11.98 27.74 29.43
CA SER A 216 -11.00 28.38 28.54
C SER A 216 -9.95 27.42 27.97
N ARG A 217 -9.52 26.42 28.76
CA ARG A 217 -8.59 25.37 28.31
C ARG A 217 -9.17 24.52 27.17
N PHE A 218 -10.46 24.23 27.18
CA PHE A 218 -11.11 23.47 26.12
C PHE A 218 -11.34 24.30 24.86
N VAL A 219 -11.56 25.61 24.99
CA VAL A 219 -11.56 26.54 23.84
C VAL A 219 -10.22 26.51 23.12
N ALA A 220 -9.10 26.59 23.87
CA ALA A 220 -7.77 26.46 23.28
C ALA A 220 -7.55 25.10 22.60
N ARG A 221 -8.04 24.01 23.20
CA ARG A 221 -7.95 22.67 22.60
C ARG A 221 -8.78 22.52 21.32
N ARG A 222 -9.94 23.15 21.22
CA ARG A 222 -10.74 23.19 19.98
C ARG A 222 -9.96 23.87 18.85
N TRP A 223 -9.33 25.01 19.13
CA TRP A 223 -8.46 25.66 18.14
C TRP A 223 -7.25 24.82 17.77
N GLN A 224 -6.60 24.19 18.75
CA GLN A 224 -5.50 23.24 18.49
C GLN A 224 -5.94 22.07 17.62
N PHE A 225 -7.13 21.53 17.88
CA PHE A 225 -7.71 20.44 17.08
C PHE A 225 -7.99 20.90 15.65
N VAL A 226 -8.65 22.06 15.47
CA VAL A 226 -8.95 22.60 14.13
C VAL A 226 -7.66 22.86 13.36
N MET A 227 -6.67 23.52 13.96
CA MET A 227 -5.37 23.78 13.32
C MET A 227 -4.61 22.47 13.02
N GLY A 228 -4.66 21.50 13.93
CA GLY A 228 -4.08 20.18 13.70
C GLY A 228 -4.74 19.44 12.54
N LEU A 229 -6.07 19.47 12.46
CA LEU A 229 -6.83 18.89 11.36
C LEU A 229 -6.52 19.61 10.04
N SER A 230 -6.47 20.94 10.03
CA SER A 230 -6.05 21.72 8.85
C SER A 230 -4.65 21.34 8.38
N LEU A 231 -3.71 21.10 9.31
CA LEU A 231 -2.36 20.64 8.98
C LEU A 231 -2.37 19.23 8.37
N VAL A 232 -3.14 18.29 8.95
CA VAL A 232 -3.29 16.93 8.40
C VAL A 232 -3.87 17.00 6.98
N ILE A 233 -4.92 17.78 6.77
CA ILE A 233 -5.52 17.98 5.45
C ILE A 233 -4.50 18.59 4.49
N ALA A 234 -3.79 19.65 4.89
CA ALA A 234 -2.78 20.30 4.04
C ALA A 234 -1.65 19.36 3.62
N ALA A 235 -1.26 18.42 4.49
CA ALA A 235 -0.25 17.42 4.17
C ALA A 235 -0.74 16.34 3.19
N LEU A 236 -2.01 15.93 3.31
CA LEU A 236 -2.61 14.89 2.46
C LEU A 236 -3.13 15.41 1.13
N LEU A 237 -3.56 16.68 1.10
CA LEU A 237 -4.28 17.27 -0.02
C LEU A 237 -3.52 17.19 -1.35
N PRO A 238 -2.20 17.44 -1.44
CA PRO A 238 -1.49 17.33 -2.72
C PRO A 238 -1.57 15.93 -3.33
N TRP A 239 -1.36 14.89 -2.51
CA TRP A 239 -1.41 13.51 -2.96
C TRP A 239 -2.84 13.06 -3.26
N LEU A 240 -3.80 13.36 -2.38
CA LEU A 240 -5.21 13.04 -2.61
C LEU A 240 -5.75 13.75 -3.86
N ARG A 241 -5.46 15.04 -4.03
CA ARG A 241 -5.89 15.78 -5.22
C ARG A 241 -5.41 15.10 -6.50
N HIS A 242 -4.18 14.60 -6.50
CA HIS A 242 -3.57 13.94 -7.65
C HIS A 242 -4.12 12.52 -7.89
N ASN A 243 -4.38 11.76 -6.82
CA ASN A 243 -4.59 10.30 -6.87
C ASN A 243 -5.94 9.81 -6.32
N TRP A 244 -6.90 10.69 -6.03
CA TRP A 244 -8.14 10.27 -5.33
C TRP A 244 -8.95 9.20 -6.07
N ILE A 245 -9.06 9.27 -7.40
CA ILE A 245 -9.83 8.28 -8.18
C ILE A 245 -9.19 6.89 -8.06
N THR A 246 -7.87 6.82 -8.28
CA THR A 246 -7.10 5.58 -8.19
C THR A 246 -7.02 5.06 -6.76
N THR A 247 -7.05 5.95 -5.76
CA THR A 247 -7.14 5.59 -4.34
C THR A 247 -8.50 4.95 -4.02
N LEU A 248 -9.61 5.54 -4.48
CA LEU A 248 -10.95 4.97 -4.29
C LEU A 248 -11.12 3.63 -4.99
N GLY A 249 -10.81 3.55 -6.29
CA GLY A 249 -10.89 2.30 -7.06
C GLY A 249 -9.93 1.24 -6.53
N GLY A 250 -8.70 1.64 -6.16
CA GLY A 250 -7.72 0.76 -5.56
C GLY A 250 -8.16 0.20 -4.20
N THR A 251 -8.92 0.96 -3.42
CA THR A 251 -9.49 0.53 -2.14
C THR A 251 -10.67 -0.42 -2.34
N ASN A 252 -11.56 -0.13 -3.29
CA ASN A 252 -12.66 -1.03 -3.65
C ASN A 252 -12.14 -2.42 -4.02
N ARG A 253 -11.16 -2.45 -4.93
CA ARG A 253 -10.52 -3.70 -5.37
C ARG A 253 -9.83 -4.42 -4.21
N ALA A 254 -9.03 -3.69 -3.43
CA ALA A 254 -8.25 -4.30 -2.36
C ALA A 254 -9.07 -4.75 -1.14
N VAL A 255 -10.25 -4.17 -0.88
CA VAL A 255 -11.00 -4.43 0.35
C VAL A 255 -12.28 -5.22 0.08
N LEU A 256 -13.00 -4.91 -1.00
CA LEU A 256 -14.30 -5.54 -1.28
C LEU A 256 -14.17 -6.68 -2.28
N GLU A 257 -13.51 -6.45 -3.42
CA GLU A 257 -13.36 -7.47 -4.46
C GLU A 257 -12.41 -8.60 -3.99
N SER A 258 -11.25 -8.26 -3.41
CA SER A 258 -10.35 -9.25 -2.83
C SER A 258 -11.03 -10.13 -1.78
N ALA A 259 -11.78 -9.54 -0.84
CA ALA A 259 -12.51 -10.30 0.18
C ALA A 259 -13.52 -11.27 -0.44
N ALA A 260 -14.23 -10.85 -1.50
CA ALA A 260 -15.18 -11.69 -2.21
C ALA A 260 -14.51 -12.83 -2.98
N LEU A 261 -13.34 -12.58 -3.58
CA LEU A 261 -12.57 -13.57 -4.34
C LEU A 261 -11.88 -14.59 -3.44
N GLU A 262 -11.37 -14.16 -2.29
CA GLU A 262 -10.66 -15.00 -1.32
C GLU A 262 -11.61 -15.77 -0.39
N GLY A 263 -12.90 -15.40 -0.38
CA GLY A 263 -13.92 -16.07 0.42
C GLY A 263 -13.82 -15.70 1.90
N ASP A 264 -13.41 -14.47 2.21
CA ASP A 264 -13.19 -14.00 3.57
C ASP A 264 -14.47 -14.05 4.42
N PRO A 265 -14.36 -14.34 5.73
CA PRO A 265 -15.51 -14.42 6.60
C PRO A 265 -16.20 -13.05 6.71
N GLY A 266 -17.51 -13.05 6.50
CA GLY A 266 -18.32 -11.83 6.51
C GLY A 266 -18.25 -11.06 7.84
N VAL A 267 -18.40 -9.74 7.77
CA VAL A 267 -18.24 -8.80 8.92
C VAL A 267 -19.21 -9.08 10.08
N LEU A 268 -20.39 -9.64 9.80
CA LEU A 268 -21.40 -9.97 10.82
C LEU A 268 -21.29 -11.43 11.31
N SER A 269 -20.34 -12.21 10.80
CA SER A 269 -20.17 -13.62 11.16
C SER A 269 -19.32 -13.79 12.43
N LEU A 270 -19.62 -14.82 13.24
CA LEU A 270 -18.80 -15.15 14.41
C LEU A 270 -17.35 -15.50 14.01
N GLU A 271 -17.17 -16.13 12.86
CA GLU A 271 -15.85 -16.46 12.32
C GLU A 271 -15.02 -15.20 12.05
N GLY A 272 -15.61 -14.19 11.42
CA GLY A 272 -14.95 -12.90 11.17
C GLY A 272 -14.58 -12.17 12.47
N TRP A 273 -15.39 -12.32 13.52
CA TRP A 273 -15.08 -11.75 14.84
C TRP A 273 -14.00 -12.51 15.62
N LEU A 274 -13.84 -13.81 15.38
CA LEU A 274 -12.82 -14.64 16.02
C LEU A 274 -11.51 -14.72 15.22
N TRP A 275 -11.49 -14.24 13.98
CA TRP A 275 -10.33 -14.33 13.06
C TRP A 275 -9.02 -13.88 13.72
N TYR A 276 -8.94 -12.61 14.13
CA TYR A 276 -7.71 -12.06 14.72
C TYR A 276 -7.44 -12.60 16.12
N VAL A 277 -8.47 -13.03 16.86
CA VAL A 277 -8.28 -13.68 18.18
C VAL A 277 -7.53 -15.00 18.02
N ARG A 278 -7.86 -15.78 16.97
CA ARG A 278 -7.20 -17.06 16.66
C ARG A 278 -5.74 -16.89 16.27
N LEU A 279 -5.37 -15.73 15.71
CA LEU A 279 -3.99 -15.42 15.29
C LEU A 279 -3.09 -14.96 16.44
N LEU A 280 -3.65 -14.49 17.56
CA LEU A 280 -2.85 -13.95 18.67
C LEU A 280 -1.73 -14.89 19.14
N PRO A 281 -1.95 -16.21 19.32
CA PRO A 281 -0.91 -17.14 19.75
C PRO A 281 0.31 -17.15 18.84
N ASP A 282 0.09 -17.15 17.53
CA ASP A 282 1.15 -17.19 16.54
C ASP A 282 1.83 -15.82 16.42
N GLN A 283 1.10 -14.72 16.62
CA GLN A 283 1.63 -13.36 16.47
C GLN A 283 2.38 -12.83 17.71
N ILE A 284 1.98 -13.26 18.91
CA ILE A 284 2.49 -12.76 20.19
C ILE A 284 3.29 -13.83 20.95
N GLY A 285 2.96 -15.11 20.74
CA GLY A 285 3.49 -16.25 21.48
C GLY A 285 2.64 -16.64 22.69
N TRP A 286 2.36 -17.93 22.82
CA TRP A 286 1.58 -18.52 23.92
C TRP A 286 2.04 -18.10 25.32
N GLY A 287 3.36 -18.04 25.54
CA GLY A 287 3.94 -17.67 26.83
C GLY A 287 3.50 -16.28 27.30
N LEU A 288 3.60 -15.27 26.42
CA LEU A 288 3.22 -13.90 26.76
C LEU A 288 1.71 -13.75 26.94
N LEU A 289 0.93 -14.44 26.10
CA LEU A 289 -0.53 -14.38 26.17
C LEU A 289 -1.06 -14.95 27.48
N LEU A 290 -0.60 -16.14 27.87
CA LEU A 290 -1.07 -16.81 29.09
C LEU A 290 -0.55 -16.09 30.34
N LEU A 291 0.75 -15.81 30.41
CA LEU A 291 1.35 -15.15 31.58
C LEU A 291 0.92 -13.68 31.68
N GLY A 292 0.94 -12.96 30.57
CA GLY A 292 0.50 -11.57 30.50
C GLY A 292 -1.01 -11.45 30.73
N GLY A 293 -1.83 -12.28 30.08
CA GLY A 293 -3.28 -12.28 30.24
C GLY A 293 -3.72 -12.60 31.66
N SER A 294 -3.20 -13.67 32.26
CA SER A 294 -3.47 -13.99 33.67
C SER A 294 -2.99 -12.88 34.62
N GLY A 295 -1.86 -12.25 34.30
CA GLY A 295 -1.34 -11.11 35.05
C GLY A 295 -2.21 -9.86 34.93
N VAL A 296 -2.85 -9.63 33.77
CA VAL A 296 -3.83 -8.54 33.56
C VAL A 296 -5.10 -8.79 34.38
N ILE A 297 -5.56 -10.05 34.47
CA ILE A 297 -6.67 -10.44 35.36
C ILE A 297 -6.30 -10.17 36.82
N LEU A 298 -5.12 -10.63 37.26
CA LEU A 298 -4.60 -10.36 38.60
C LEU A 298 -4.48 -8.86 38.89
N TRP A 299 -3.98 -8.08 37.92
CA TRP A 299 -3.87 -6.63 38.03
C TRP A 299 -5.24 -5.98 38.21
N SER A 300 -6.24 -6.45 37.48
CA SER A 300 -7.62 -5.97 37.56
C SER A 300 -8.26 -6.28 38.92
N TRP A 301 -8.01 -7.48 39.47
CA TRP A 301 -8.47 -7.86 40.82
C TRP A 301 -7.78 -7.09 41.94
N GLN A 302 -6.53 -6.67 41.74
CA GLN A 302 -5.73 -5.96 42.73
C GLN A 302 -5.75 -4.43 42.55
N ARG A 303 -6.68 -3.87 41.75
CA ARG A 303 -6.74 -2.43 41.43
C ARG A 303 -6.84 -1.50 42.64
N HIS A 304 -7.21 -2.00 43.82
CA HIS A 304 -7.27 -1.22 45.06
C HIS A 304 -5.91 -1.00 45.74
N THR A 305 -4.82 -1.64 45.28
CA THR A 305 -3.47 -1.38 45.81
C THR A 305 -2.79 -0.26 45.02
N ARG A 306 -2.08 0.65 45.73
CA ARG A 306 -1.31 1.75 45.11
C ARG A 306 -0.15 1.19 44.28
N ASN A 307 -0.37 0.92 42.99
CA ASN A 307 0.61 0.26 42.11
C ASN A 307 1.46 1.21 41.25
N GLY A 308 1.42 2.52 41.50
CA GLY A 308 2.21 3.49 40.73
C GLY A 308 1.84 3.57 39.26
N ASP A 309 0.68 3.06 38.86
CA ASP A 309 0.15 3.18 37.49
C ASP A 309 -0.53 4.54 37.31
N GLU A 310 -0.37 5.15 36.14
CA GLU A 310 -1.08 6.39 35.78
C GLU A 310 -2.41 6.03 35.10
N GLY A 311 -3.52 6.28 35.81
CA GLY A 311 -4.83 5.76 35.44
C GLY A 311 -5.38 6.31 34.12
N LEU A 312 -5.07 7.56 33.76
CA LEU A 312 -5.60 8.20 32.55
C LEU A 312 -4.88 7.71 31.28
N ALA A 313 -3.57 7.52 31.35
CA ALA A 313 -2.74 7.01 30.28
C ALA A 313 -3.05 5.53 30.00
N TRP A 314 -3.30 4.72 31.04
CA TRP A 314 -3.82 3.36 30.86
C TRP A 314 -5.22 3.34 30.24
N ARG A 315 -6.12 4.24 30.68
CA ARG A 315 -7.44 4.37 30.05
C ARG A 315 -7.33 4.75 28.58
N TRP A 316 -6.46 5.70 28.23
CA TRP A 316 -6.20 6.09 26.84
C TRP A 316 -5.71 4.91 26.00
N LEU A 317 -4.72 4.15 26.49
CA LEU A 317 -4.19 2.98 25.80
C LEU A 317 -5.26 1.92 25.59
N ILE A 318 -6.02 1.57 26.63
CA ILE A 318 -7.06 0.53 26.56
C ILE A 318 -8.20 0.96 25.63
N LEU A 319 -8.68 2.20 25.73
CA LEU A 319 -9.75 2.70 24.85
C LEU A 319 -9.28 2.75 23.40
N SER A 320 -8.04 3.18 23.14
CA SER A 320 -7.48 3.21 21.79
C SER A 320 -7.34 1.80 21.20
N LEU A 321 -6.87 0.85 22.02
CA LEU A 321 -6.75 -0.56 21.63
C LEU A 321 -8.12 -1.16 21.32
N MET A 322 -9.13 -0.98 22.19
CA MET A 322 -10.48 -1.51 21.96
C MET A 322 -11.14 -0.89 20.73
N ALA A 323 -11.04 0.43 20.58
CA ALA A 323 -11.60 1.16 19.44
C ALA A 323 -11.00 0.69 18.11
N GLY A 324 -9.67 0.60 18.04
CA GLY A 324 -8.96 0.08 16.87
C GLY A 324 -9.25 -1.40 16.61
N TRP A 325 -9.38 -2.22 17.66
CA TRP A 325 -9.71 -3.64 17.55
C TRP A 325 -11.07 -3.84 16.86
N ILE A 326 -12.10 -3.15 17.34
CA ILE A 326 -13.46 -3.21 16.77
C ILE A 326 -13.45 -2.82 15.29
N PHE A 327 -12.85 -1.68 14.93
CA PHE A 327 -12.89 -1.19 13.55
C PHE A 327 -12.03 -2.01 12.59
N THR A 328 -10.93 -2.61 13.07
CA THR A 328 -10.13 -3.54 12.26
C THR A 328 -10.93 -4.82 11.96
N HIS A 329 -11.78 -5.26 12.89
CA HIS A 329 -12.68 -6.41 12.66
C HIS A 329 -13.82 -6.08 11.69
N LEU A 330 -14.20 -4.81 11.54
CA LEU A 330 -15.21 -4.38 10.58
C LEU A 330 -14.71 -4.36 9.13
N SER A 331 -13.39 -4.49 8.89
CA SER A 331 -12.84 -4.66 7.55
C SER A 331 -13.34 -5.96 6.92
N PRO A 332 -13.95 -5.93 5.71
CA PRO A 332 -14.35 -7.13 4.98
C PRO A 332 -13.15 -8.02 4.62
N ASN A 333 -12.08 -7.42 4.10
CA ASN A 333 -10.82 -8.11 3.82
C ASN A 333 -10.10 -8.50 5.12
N LYS A 334 -9.72 -9.78 5.23
CA LYS A 334 -8.97 -10.39 6.34
C LYS A 334 -7.57 -10.82 5.90
N ASP A 335 -6.56 -10.12 6.42
CA ASP A 335 -5.15 -10.50 6.27
C ASP A 335 -4.51 -10.55 7.66
N ASP A 336 -3.65 -11.53 7.90
CA ASP A 336 -3.00 -11.76 9.20
C ASP A 336 -2.19 -10.55 9.68
N ARG A 337 -1.63 -9.76 8.77
CA ARG A 337 -0.79 -8.60 9.09
C ARG A 337 -1.59 -7.36 9.44
N TYR A 338 -2.90 -7.28 9.14
CA TYR A 338 -3.71 -6.07 9.34
C TYR A 338 -3.89 -5.66 10.80
N ILE A 339 -3.73 -6.60 11.74
CA ILE A 339 -3.79 -6.34 13.19
C ILE A 339 -2.47 -5.79 13.75
N ALA A 340 -1.37 -5.82 12.97
CA ALA A 340 -0.03 -5.43 13.42
C ALA A 340 0.02 -4.06 14.12
N PRO A 341 -0.69 -2.99 13.67
CA PRO A 341 -0.61 -1.69 14.33
C PRO A 341 -1.26 -1.65 15.73
N LEU A 342 -2.03 -2.67 16.12
CA LEU A 342 -2.57 -2.81 17.48
C LEU A 342 -1.63 -3.57 18.42
N LEU A 343 -0.70 -4.36 17.88
CA LEU A 343 0.23 -5.17 18.68
C LEU A 343 1.05 -4.35 19.68
N PRO A 344 1.58 -3.15 19.37
CA PRO A 344 2.33 -2.39 20.37
C PRO A 344 1.53 -2.09 21.64
N MET A 345 0.26 -1.72 21.50
CA MET A 345 -0.63 -1.46 22.66
C MET A 345 -0.95 -2.74 23.41
N LEU A 346 -1.27 -3.82 22.68
CA LEU A 346 -1.57 -5.13 23.27
C LEU A 346 -0.37 -5.68 24.03
N LEU A 347 0.83 -5.61 23.46
CA LEU A 347 2.08 -6.03 24.07
C LEU A 347 2.40 -5.19 25.31
N ILE A 348 2.20 -3.87 25.30
CA ILE A 348 2.34 -3.04 26.51
C ILE A 348 1.39 -3.51 27.63
N LEU A 349 0.13 -3.81 27.28
CA LEU A 349 -0.87 -4.30 28.24
C LEU A 349 -0.49 -5.69 28.81
N LEU A 350 -0.08 -6.63 27.97
CA LEU A 350 0.38 -7.94 28.40
C LEU A 350 1.66 -7.86 29.24
N THR A 351 2.58 -6.96 28.88
CA THR A 351 3.79 -6.66 29.67
C THR A 351 3.42 -6.20 31.06
N ARG A 352 2.37 -5.39 31.20
CA ARG A 352 1.87 -4.96 32.52
C ARG A 352 1.33 -6.12 33.33
N GLY A 353 0.73 -7.12 32.70
CA GLY A 353 0.33 -8.36 33.35
C GLY A 353 1.52 -9.16 33.87
N VAL A 354 2.53 -9.38 33.04
CA VAL A 354 3.80 -10.03 33.46
C VAL A 354 4.45 -9.25 34.63
N TRP A 355 4.46 -7.92 34.55
CA TRP A 355 4.94 -7.08 35.63
C TRP A 355 4.13 -7.28 36.93
N GLN A 356 2.80 -7.46 36.83
CA GLN A 356 1.96 -7.70 38.01
C GLN A 356 2.36 -8.99 38.71
N TRP A 357 2.63 -10.06 37.97
CA TRP A 357 3.16 -11.30 38.54
C TRP A 357 4.47 -11.06 39.28
N GLY A 358 5.41 -10.32 38.69
CA GLY A 358 6.65 -9.94 39.36
C GLY A 358 6.44 -9.18 40.69
N LEU A 359 5.47 -8.26 40.74
CA LEU A 359 5.11 -7.55 41.97
C LEU A 359 4.47 -8.48 43.00
N TRP A 360 3.52 -9.31 42.57
CA TRP A 360 2.78 -10.24 43.42
C TRP A 360 3.71 -11.24 44.11
N VAL A 361 4.61 -11.82 43.31
CA VAL A 361 5.65 -12.74 43.75
C VAL A 361 6.55 -12.06 44.78
N LYS A 362 7.07 -10.88 44.47
CA LYS A 362 7.97 -10.14 45.37
C LYS A 362 7.34 -9.86 46.73
N GLN A 363 6.02 -9.68 46.79
CA GLN A 363 5.30 -9.42 48.04
C GLN A 363 5.01 -10.69 48.87
N ARG A 364 4.92 -11.87 48.24
CA ARG A 364 4.47 -13.11 48.90
C ARG A 364 5.53 -14.19 49.04
N TRP A 365 6.65 -14.11 48.32
CA TRP A 365 7.64 -15.18 48.30
C TRP A 365 8.62 -15.09 49.49
N PRO A 366 8.91 -16.19 50.20
CA PRO A 366 9.86 -16.20 51.31
C PRO A 366 11.26 -15.72 50.89
N ALA A 367 11.89 -14.90 51.73
CA ALA A 367 13.22 -14.31 51.48
C ALA A 367 14.32 -15.30 51.05
N PRO A 368 14.42 -16.55 51.58
CA PRO A 368 15.45 -17.51 51.17
C PRO A 368 15.32 -17.99 49.72
N PHE A 369 14.10 -17.88 49.15
CA PHE A 369 13.76 -18.41 47.84
C PHE A 369 13.33 -17.31 46.86
N SER A 370 13.56 -16.04 47.18
CA SER A 370 13.09 -14.89 46.38
C SER A 370 13.67 -14.83 44.95
N TRP A 371 14.68 -15.66 44.65
CA TRP A 371 15.29 -15.80 43.33
C TRP A 371 14.57 -16.80 42.41
N LEU A 372 13.88 -17.82 42.96
CA LEU A 372 13.23 -18.89 42.17
C LEU A 372 12.18 -18.34 41.18
N PRO A 373 11.31 -17.40 41.57
CA PRO A 373 10.35 -16.84 40.62
C PRO A 373 10.99 -15.95 39.56
N GLY A 374 12.08 -15.24 39.91
CA GLY A 374 12.87 -14.48 38.95
C GLY A 374 13.53 -15.39 37.92
N LEU A 375 14.03 -16.55 38.37
CA LEU A 375 14.55 -17.60 37.49
C LEU A 375 13.44 -18.20 36.61
N ALA A 376 12.26 -18.49 37.15
CA ALA A 376 11.13 -19.02 36.38
C ALA A 376 10.66 -18.04 35.29
N LEU A 377 10.60 -16.74 35.60
CA LEU A 377 10.30 -15.69 34.62
C LEU A 377 11.40 -15.57 33.56
N LEU A 378 12.67 -15.72 33.95
CA LEU A 378 13.80 -15.71 33.02
C LEU A 378 13.77 -16.92 32.08
N LEU A 379 13.55 -18.12 32.61
CA LEU A 379 13.43 -19.35 31.81
C LEU A 379 12.21 -19.30 30.87
N GLY A 380 11.07 -18.78 31.36
CA GLY A 380 9.90 -18.54 30.52
C GLY A 380 10.18 -17.52 29.41
N GLY A 381 10.88 -16.43 29.72
CA GLY A 381 11.36 -15.47 28.75
C GLY A 381 12.26 -16.11 27.69
N CYS A 382 13.27 -16.86 28.11
CA CYS A 382 14.18 -17.59 27.21
C CYS A 382 13.43 -18.58 26.31
N ASN A 383 12.42 -19.28 26.81
CA ASN A 383 11.60 -20.17 26.00
C ASN A 383 10.82 -19.39 24.93
N MET A 384 10.23 -18.25 25.29
CA MET A 384 9.55 -17.39 24.31
C MET A 384 10.50 -16.86 23.24
N VAL A 385 11.72 -16.45 23.62
CA VAL A 385 12.78 -16.07 22.69
C VAL A 385 13.09 -17.23 21.74
N TRP A 386 13.27 -18.43 22.29
CA TRP A 386 13.60 -19.62 21.52
C TRP A 386 12.49 -19.99 20.53
N THR A 387 11.22 -19.96 20.96
CA THR A 387 10.08 -20.26 20.09
C THR A 387 10.00 -19.27 18.93
N GLY A 388 10.04 -17.97 19.22
CA GLY A 388 10.01 -16.92 18.19
C GLY A 388 11.20 -17.04 17.22
N TRP A 389 12.40 -17.30 17.75
CA TRP A 389 13.59 -17.57 16.94
C TRP A 389 13.41 -18.78 16.04
N SER A 390 12.97 -19.91 16.59
CA SER A 390 12.81 -21.15 15.83
C SER A 390 11.78 -21.04 14.71
N MET A 391 10.66 -20.36 14.98
CA MET A 391 9.60 -20.13 13.99
C MET A 391 10.12 -19.24 12.86
N GLN A 392 10.85 -18.17 13.23
CA GLN A 392 11.43 -17.24 12.29
C GLN A 392 12.52 -17.90 11.43
N THR A 393 13.43 -18.66 12.03
CA THR A 393 14.47 -19.41 11.30
C THR A 393 13.84 -20.44 10.37
N MET A 394 12.80 -21.16 10.80
CA MET A 394 12.09 -22.11 9.94
C MET A 394 11.47 -21.39 8.73
N ARG A 395 10.76 -20.27 8.94
CA ARG A 395 10.16 -19.46 7.88
C ARG A 395 11.20 -19.00 6.86
N LEU A 396 12.33 -18.45 7.34
CA LEU A 396 13.38 -17.95 6.46
C LEU A 396 14.16 -19.07 5.76
N SER A 397 14.34 -20.24 6.39
CA SER A 397 14.96 -21.40 5.75
C SER A 397 14.13 -21.96 4.59
N GLN A 398 12.83 -21.69 4.59
CA GLN A 398 11.90 -21.97 3.49
C GLN A 398 11.82 -20.80 2.49
N GLY A 399 12.70 -19.80 2.62
CA GLY A 399 12.73 -18.63 1.77
C GLY A 399 12.88 -19.00 0.30
N HIS A 400 12.20 -18.23 -0.54
CA HIS A 400 12.17 -18.42 -1.99
C HIS A 400 13.58 -18.34 -2.57
N GLN A 401 13.95 -19.36 -3.33
CA GLN A 401 15.21 -19.41 -4.05
C GLN A 401 14.90 -19.53 -5.53
N GLY A 402 15.78 -19.04 -6.38
CA GLY A 402 15.55 -19.19 -7.81
C GLY A 402 16.61 -18.51 -8.64
N PRO A 403 16.70 -18.86 -9.94
CA PRO A 403 17.65 -18.29 -10.87
C PRO A 403 17.28 -16.86 -11.30
N LEU A 404 16.49 -16.13 -10.51
CA LEU A 404 15.95 -14.81 -10.86
C LEU A 404 17.04 -13.83 -11.30
N ASP A 405 18.13 -13.74 -10.53
CA ASP A 405 19.24 -12.84 -10.85
C ASP A 405 19.91 -13.22 -12.19
N ALA A 406 20.04 -14.52 -12.46
CA ALA A 406 20.60 -15.02 -13.72
C ALA A 406 19.67 -14.73 -14.91
N ILE A 407 18.37 -15.03 -14.78
CA ILE A 407 17.35 -14.74 -15.79
C ILE A 407 17.35 -13.25 -16.12
N VAL A 408 17.31 -12.39 -15.10
CA VAL A 408 17.24 -10.95 -15.26
C VAL A 408 18.49 -10.41 -15.95
N ARG A 409 19.69 -10.83 -15.53
CA ARG A 409 20.94 -10.43 -16.18
C ARG A 409 20.98 -10.89 -17.63
N ARG A 410 20.51 -12.11 -17.91
CA ARG A 410 20.48 -12.65 -19.27
C ARG A 410 19.57 -11.87 -20.20
N ALA A 411 18.44 -11.38 -19.69
CA ALA A 411 17.52 -10.50 -20.40
C ALA A 411 17.99 -9.02 -20.45
N GLY A 412 19.20 -8.71 -19.96
CA GLY A 412 19.79 -7.36 -20.01
C GLY A 412 19.43 -6.44 -18.85
N GLY A 413 18.81 -6.98 -17.79
CA GLY A 413 18.49 -6.25 -16.56
C GLY A 413 19.73 -5.96 -15.70
N ALA A 414 19.57 -5.03 -14.75
CA ALA A 414 20.64 -4.56 -13.86
C ALA A 414 21.88 -3.96 -14.56
N ASP A 415 21.80 -3.64 -15.87
CA ASP A 415 22.79 -2.85 -16.60
C ASP A 415 22.17 -1.52 -17.03
N PRO A 416 22.70 -0.35 -16.59
CA PRO A 416 22.18 0.96 -16.98
C PRO A 416 22.40 1.29 -18.47
N ARG A 417 23.31 0.59 -19.16
CA ARG A 417 23.59 0.80 -20.59
C ARG A 417 22.63 0.04 -21.49
N SER A 418 21.96 -1.00 -20.98
CA SER A 418 20.96 -1.75 -21.73
C SER A 418 19.80 -0.86 -22.14
N GLN A 419 19.25 -1.11 -23.33
CA GLN A 419 18.03 -0.45 -23.79
C GLN A 419 16.84 -0.82 -22.86
N PRO A 420 15.77 -0.02 -22.83
CA PRO A 420 14.55 -0.40 -22.12
C PRO A 420 14.01 -1.72 -22.65
N VAL A 421 13.80 -2.70 -21.78
CA VAL A 421 13.29 -4.03 -22.13
C VAL A 421 12.04 -4.32 -21.30
N THR A 422 11.01 -4.85 -21.95
CA THR A 422 9.86 -5.46 -21.29
C THR A 422 9.95 -6.98 -21.44
N LEU A 423 9.98 -7.69 -20.30
CA LEU A 423 9.95 -9.14 -20.25
C LEU A 423 8.55 -9.60 -19.88
N ILE A 424 7.91 -10.37 -20.75
CA ILE A 424 6.62 -11.00 -20.46
C ILE A 424 6.86 -12.20 -19.57
N VAL A 425 6.39 -12.11 -18.33
CA VAL A 425 6.53 -13.13 -17.30
C VAL A 425 5.20 -13.87 -17.20
N VAL A 426 5.14 -15.06 -17.81
CA VAL A 426 3.97 -15.94 -17.74
C VAL A 426 3.84 -16.64 -16.37
N PRO A 427 4.92 -17.17 -15.74
CA PRO A 427 4.78 -17.78 -14.42
C PRO A 427 4.47 -16.74 -13.35
N SER A 428 3.60 -17.10 -12.40
CA SER A 428 3.35 -16.30 -11.20
C SER A 428 3.52 -17.19 -9.98
N THR A 429 4.76 -17.31 -9.53
CA THR A 429 5.15 -18.03 -8.31
C THR A 429 5.83 -17.07 -7.33
N PRO A 430 5.96 -17.45 -6.05
CA PRO A 430 6.71 -16.62 -5.11
C PRO A 430 8.18 -16.41 -5.53
N ASP A 431 8.79 -17.44 -6.11
CA ASP A 431 10.20 -17.40 -6.59
C ASP A 431 10.37 -16.53 -7.85
N LEU A 432 9.35 -16.44 -8.71
CA LEU A 432 9.44 -15.79 -10.00
C LEU A 432 8.07 -15.21 -10.42
N ASN A 433 8.00 -13.89 -10.50
CA ASN A 433 6.80 -13.16 -10.93
C ASN A 433 7.20 -11.80 -11.54
N GLN A 434 6.25 -11.09 -12.13
CA GLN A 434 6.48 -9.81 -12.79
C GLN A 434 7.08 -8.73 -11.86
N HIS A 435 6.74 -8.75 -10.57
CA HIS A 435 7.20 -7.72 -9.62
C HIS A 435 8.66 -7.95 -9.26
N ASN A 436 9.07 -9.19 -8.97
CA ASN A 436 10.45 -9.49 -8.62
C ASN A 436 11.39 -9.38 -9.83
N VAL A 437 10.93 -9.75 -11.03
CA VAL A 437 11.64 -9.48 -12.29
C VAL A 437 11.82 -7.98 -12.51
N SER A 438 10.77 -7.18 -12.33
CA SER A 438 10.88 -5.71 -12.43
C SER A 438 11.87 -5.14 -11.43
N TYR A 439 11.80 -5.57 -10.17
CA TYR A 439 12.67 -5.02 -9.14
C TYR A 439 14.13 -5.34 -9.44
N TYR A 440 14.46 -6.62 -9.67
CA TYR A 440 15.84 -7.04 -9.97
C TYR A 440 16.35 -6.43 -11.28
N GLY A 441 15.49 -6.34 -12.30
CA GLY A 441 15.82 -5.78 -13.62
C GLY A 441 16.12 -4.30 -13.61
N ARG A 442 15.58 -3.57 -12.63
CA ARG A 442 15.76 -2.12 -12.47
C ARG A 442 16.85 -1.75 -11.46
N ARG A 443 17.42 -2.68 -10.71
CA ARG A 443 18.54 -2.34 -9.81
C ARG A 443 19.73 -1.76 -10.57
N ALA A 444 20.59 -1.02 -9.87
CA ALA A 444 21.81 -0.42 -10.42
C ALA A 444 21.57 0.47 -11.66
N GLY A 445 20.39 1.07 -11.79
CA GLY A 445 20.03 1.91 -12.95
C GLY A 445 19.51 1.13 -14.17
N GLY A 446 19.31 -0.19 -14.06
CA GLY A 446 18.75 -1.02 -15.12
C GLY A 446 17.35 -0.59 -15.57
N ARG A 447 16.98 -1.01 -16.77
CA ARG A 447 15.73 -0.65 -17.46
C ARG A 447 14.91 -1.86 -17.93
N LEU A 448 15.09 -3.01 -17.28
CA LEU A 448 14.24 -4.18 -17.54
C LEU A 448 13.01 -4.15 -16.63
N VAL A 449 11.82 -4.24 -17.20
CA VAL A 449 10.56 -4.37 -16.46
C VAL A 449 9.91 -5.72 -16.76
N GLY A 450 9.42 -6.39 -15.73
CA GLY A 450 8.59 -7.58 -15.85
C GLY A 450 7.11 -7.19 -15.94
N ARG A 451 6.37 -7.84 -16.85
CA ARG A 451 4.92 -7.65 -17.02
C ARG A 451 4.23 -9.01 -17.15
N GLN A 452 3.02 -9.12 -16.62
CA GLN A 452 2.30 -10.39 -16.59
C GLN A 452 1.30 -10.46 -17.75
N LEU A 453 1.44 -11.48 -18.60
CA LEU A 453 0.46 -11.89 -19.60
C LEU A 453 0.35 -13.42 -19.61
N GLY A 454 -0.76 -13.93 -20.15
CA GLY A 454 -1.09 -15.35 -20.14
C GLY A 454 -2.16 -15.70 -19.10
N SER A 455 -2.74 -14.69 -18.42
CA SER A 455 -3.92 -14.86 -17.56
C SER A 455 -5.18 -15.13 -18.36
N SER A 456 -5.26 -14.69 -19.62
CA SER A 456 -6.38 -14.94 -20.52
C SER A 456 -5.93 -15.61 -21.82
N ARG A 457 -6.85 -16.30 -22.49
CA ARG A 457 -6.62 -16.83 -23.84
C ARG A 457 -6.44 -15.72 -24.88
N SER A 458 -7.03 -14.55 -24.64
CA SER A 458 -6.89 -13.36 -25.47
C SER A 458 -5.44 -12.84 -25.52
N ASP A 459 -4.60 -13.22 -24.55
CA ASP A 459 -3.23 -12.72 -24.43
C ASP A 459 -2.28 -13.38 -25.44
N VAL A 460 -2.65 -14.56 -25.98
CA VAL A 460 -1.78 -15.36 -26.85
C VAL A 460 -1.39 -14.60 -28.12
N LYS A 461 -2.38 -14.10 -28.86
CA LYS A 461 -2.15 -13.40 -30.13
C LYS A 461 -1.29 -12.13 -29.95
N PRO A 462 -1.62 -11.21 -29.02
CA PRO A 462 -0.77 -10.05 -28.75
C PRO A 462 0.68 -10.40 -28.40
N VAL A 463 0.91 -11.43 -27.57
CA VAL A 463 2.27 -11.86 -27.23
C VAL A 463 3.03 -12.34 -28.46
N LEU A 464 2.42 -13.20 -29.28
CA LEU A 464 3.05 -13.68 -30.52
C LEU A 464 3.32 -12.57 -31.53
N GLU A 465 2.48 -11.54 -31.59
CA GLU A 465 2.64 -10.44 -32.55
C GLU A 465 3.65 -9.39 -32.07
N GLN A 466 3.70 -9.11 -30.76
CA GLN A 466 4.34 -7.89 -30.25
C GLN A 466 5.49 -8.14 -29.27
N ALA A 467 5.43 -9.20 -28.46
CA ALA A 467 6.42 -9.39 -27.40
C ALA A 467 7.82 -9.65 -27.98
N GLN A 468 8.82 -9.07 -27.33
CA GLN A 468 10.24 -9.27 -27.66
C GLN A 468 10.88 -10.35 -26.81
N TRP A 469 10.50 -10.42 -25.54
CA TRP A 469 11.03 -11.38 -24.59
C TRP A 469 9.89 -12.04 -23.81
N VAL A 470 9.98 -13.36 -23.67
CA VAL A 470 9.00 -14.16 -22.93
C VAL A 470 9.72 -15.11 -21.99
N LEU A 471 9.25 -15.19 -20.76
CA LEU A 471 9.71 -16.12 -19.74
C LEU A 471 8.61 -17.13 -19.46
N LEU A 472 8.94 -18.40 -19.67
CA LEU A 472 8.05 -19.53 -19.49
C LEU A 472 8.54 -20.45 -18.38
N ALA A 473 7.64 -21.25 -17.82
CA ALA A 473 7.94 -22.29 -16.86
C ALA A 473 7.39 -23.63 -17.35
N GLU A 474 8.21 -24.69 -17.29
CA GLU A 474 7.74 -26.05 -17.54
C GLU A 474 6.86 -26.54 -16.39
N GLY A 475 5.72 -27.15 -16.74
CA GLY A 475 4.72 -27.62 -15.77
C GLY A 475 3.85 -26.50 -15.20
N GLY A 476 3.49 -26.61 -13.92
CA GLY A 476 2.54 -25.68 -13.28
C GLY A 476 3.07 -24.25 -13.18
N GLN A 477 2.36 -23.29 -13.81
CA GLN A 477 2.73 -21.87 -13.88
C GLN A 477 2.24 -21.01 -12.70
N GLY A 478 1.92 -21.66 -11.57
CA GLY A 478 1.48 -21.01 -10.35
C GLY A 478 -0.02 -20.72 -10.32
N SER A 479 -0.39 -19.45 -10.07
CA SER A 479 -1.79 -19.02 -10.00
C SER A 479 -2.50 -18.97 -11.36
N VAL A 480 -1.76 -19.03 -12.47
CA VAL A 480 -2.30 -18.97 -13.82
C VAL A 480 -2.25 -20.36 -14.45
N ARG A 481 -3.38 -21.09 -14.48
CA ARG A 481 -3.36 -22.52 -14.79
C ARG A 481 -3.76 -22.87 -16.24
N GLY A 482 -4.93 -22.45 -16.74
CA GLY A 482 -5.43 -22.93 -18.04
C GLY A 482 -5.05 -22.10 -19.29
N SER A 483 -4.86 -20.80 -19.14
CA SER A 483 -4.50 -19.86 -20.22
C SER A 483 -3.00 -19.79 -20.44
N ALA A 484 -2.22 -19.85 -19.36
CA ALA A 484 -0.76 -19.85 -19.40
C ALA A 484 -0.20 -21.06 -20.14
N GLU A 485 -0.78 -22.25 -19.98
CA GLU A 485 -0.38 -23.46 -20.73
C GLU A 485 -0.55 -23.27 -22.25
N LYS A 486 -1.62 -22.59 -22.68
CA LYS A 486 -1.84 -22.30 -24.10
C LYS A 486 -0.83 -21.30 -24.63
N LEU A 487 -0.49 -20.28 -23.84
CA LEU A 487 0.54 -19.32 -24.23
C LEU A 487 1.92 -19.97 -24.29
N ASP A 488 2.26 -20.81 -23.32
CA ASP A 488 3.51 -21.59 -23.33
C ASP A 488 3.62 -22.46 -24.58
N LEU A 489 2.58 -23.24 -24.90
CA LEU A 489 2.54 -24.06 -26.11
C LEU A 489 2.69 -23.20 -27.38
N ALA A 490 1.98 -22.07 -27.44
CA ALA A 490 1.99 -21.19 -28.61
C ALA A 490 3.38 -20.56 -28.84
N VAL A 491 4.04 -20.10 -27.78
CA VAL A 491 5.41 -19.54 -27.89
C VAL A 491 6.37 -20.61 -28.42
N ARG A 492 6.30 -21.83 -27.89
CA ARG A 492 7.17 -22.95 -28.28
C ARG A 492 6.97 -23.43 -29.72
N THR A 493 5.74 -23.37 -30.25
CA THR A 493 5.41 -23.93 -31.58
C THR A 493 5.30 -22.88 -32.68
N SER A 494 5.18 -21.59 -32.34
CA SER A 494 4.96 -20.51 -33.32
C SER A 494 6.09 -20.30 -34.32
N GLY A 495 7.33 -20.67 -33.98
CA GLY A 495 8.53 -20.31 -34.75
C GLY A 495 8.92 -18.83 -34.66
N VAL A 496 8.19 -18.03 -33.87
CA VAL A 496 8.44 -16.58 -33.69
C VAL A 496 9.57 -16.32 -32.69
N PHE A 497 9.78 -17.24 -31.76
CA PHE A 497 10.74 -17.09 -30.68
C PHE A 497 11.81 -18.18 -30.73
N GLU A 498 13.05 -17.78 -30.47
CA GLU A 498 14.16 -18.67 -30.20
C GLU A 498 14.39 -18.80 -28.70
N GLN A 499 14.69 -20.03 -28.25
CA GLN A 499 15.04 -20.28 -26.87
C GLN A 499 16.46 -19.79 -26.61
N VAL A 500 16.62 -18.84 -25.69
CA VAL A 500 17.91 -18.25 -25.36
C VAL A 500 18.66 -19.09 -24.33
N GLU A 501 17.97 -19.49 -23.26
CA GLU A 501 18.58 -20.21 -22.14
C GLU A 501 17.52 -20.88 -21.26
N THR A 502 17.91 -21.95 -20.58
CA THR A 502 17.08 -22.63 -19.57
C THR A 502 17.73 -22.54 -18.19
N PHE A 503 16.88 -22.46 -17.17
CA PHE A 503 17.30 -22.30 -15.79
C PHE A 503 16.58 -23.32 -14.91
N PRO A 504 17.27 -23.92 -13.92
CA PRO A 504 16.64 -24.90 -13.04
C PRO A 504 15.61 -24.25 -12.11
N ARG A 505 14.47 -24.92 -11.91
CA ARG A 505 13.44 -24.49 -10.95
C ARG A 505 13.63 -25.20 -9.60
N PRO A 506 13.46 -24.52 -8.45
CA PRO A 506 13.60 -25.14 -7.13
C PRO A 506 12.64 -26.32 -6.88
N GLN A 507 11.42 -26.23 -7.42
CA GLN A 507 10.34 -27.21 -7.23
C GLN A 507 10.36 -28.33 -8.29
N GLY A 508 11.43 -28.42 -9.09
CA GLY A 508 11.53 -29.32 -10.26
C GLY A 508 11.02 -28.68 -11.56
N GLY A 509 11.55 -29.14 -12.69
CA GLY A 509 11.34 -28.53 -14.02
C GLY A 509 12.32 -27.38 -14.31
N THR A 510 12.08 -26.64 -15.40
CA THR A 510 12.91 -25.51 -15.79
C THR A 510 12.11 -24.25 -16.10
N TYR A 511 12.75 -23.10 -15.91
CA TYR A 511 12.36 -21.85 -16.55
C TYR A 511 13.07 -21.73 -17.89
N SER A 512 12.39 -21.23 -18.91
CA SER A 512 12.98 -21.02 -20.23
C SER A 512 12.77 -19.58 -20.66
N LEU A 513 13.87 -18.93 -21.06
CA LEU A 513 13.87 -17.56 -21.55
C LEU A 513 13.89 -17.58 -23.07
N TRP A 514 12.97 -16.84 -23.68
CA TRP A 514 12.73 -16.80 -25.11
C TRP A 514 12.88 -15.37 -25.61
N ARG A 515 13.48 -15.23 -26.78
CA ARG A 515 13.64 -13.95 -27.48
C ARG A 515 13.03 -14.08 -28.87
N ARG A 516 12.36 -13.04 -29.34
CA ARG A 516 11.87 -12.99 -30.73
C ARG A 516 13.03 -13.19 -31.69
N ASP A 517 12.86 -14.09 -32.65
CA ASP A 517 13.84 -14.31 -33.72
C ASP A 517 13.91 -13.08 -34.63
N ALA A 518 15.12 -12.66 -34.98
CA ALA A 518 15.35 -11.52 -35.86
C ALA A 518 14.84 -11.76 -37.30
N GLY A 519 14.63 -13.02 -37.70
CA GLY A 519 14.01 -13.40 -38.96
C GLY A 519 12.48 -13.38 -38.97
N SER A 520 11.83 -13.16 -37.81
CA SER A 520 10.38 -13.10 -37.70
C SER A 520 9.80 -11.75 -38.14
N VAL A 521 8.49 -11.72 -38.38
CA VAL A 521 7.78 -10.46 -38.72
C VAL A 521 7.96 -9.44 -37.59
N ASP A 522 8.38 -8.24 -37.97
CA ASP A 522 8.54 -7.12 -37.05
C ASP A 522 7.19 -6.74 -36.43
N PRO A 523 7.15 -6.46 -35.12
CA PRO A 523 5.94 -5.97 -34.47
C PRO A 523 5.40 -4.69 -35.13
N VAL A 524 4.08 -4.62 -35.28
CA VAL A 524 3.41 -3.38 -35.68
C VAL A 524 3.44 -2.41 -34.52
N PHE A 525 4.01 -1.22 -34.75
CA PHE A 525 4.08 -0.15 -33.77
C PHE A 525 2.70 0.22 -33.24
N PHE A 526 2.52 0.20 -31.92
CA PHE A 526 1.26 0.63 -31.29
C PHE A 526 0.92 2.09 -31.62
N GLN A 527 1.93 2.92 -31.91
CA GLN A 527 1.75 4.29 -32.41
C GLN A 527 0.85 4.35 -33.66
N GLU A 528 0.90 3.36 -34.55
CA GLU A 528 0.11 3.36 -35.79
C GLU A 528 -1.38 3.08 -35.53
N ARG A 529 -1.67 2.28 -34.49
CA ARG A 529 -3.04 1.88 -34.11
C ARG A 529 -3.70 2.84 -33.14
N PHE A 530 -2.90 3.56 -32.35
CA PHE A 530 -3.41 4.42 -31.26
C PHE A 530 -4.37 5.53 -31.73
N PRO A 531 -4.13 6.27 -32.82
CA PRO A 531 -5.03 7.34 -33.25
C PRO A 531 -6.44 6.83 -33.58
N ALA A 532 -6.53 5.69 -34.28
CA ALA A 532 -7.81 5.05 -34.59
C ALA A 532 -8.52 4.55 -33.33
N LEU A 533 -7.78 3.96 -32.37
CA LEU A 533 -8.33 3.58 -31.06
C LEU A 533 -8.85 4.82 -30.32
N ALA A 534 -8.08 5.90 -30.26
CA ALA A 534 -8.47 7.14 -29.58
C ALA A 534 -9.74 7.74 -30.19
N ALA A 535 -9.87 7.72 -31.53
CA ALA A 535 -11.09 8.14 -32.21
C ALA A 535 -12.31 7.27 -31.86
N GLY A 536 -12.11 6.01 -31.46
CA GLY A 536 -13.15 5.10 -30.96
C GLY A 536 -13.90 5.63 -29.74
N LEU A 537 -13.28 6.51 -28.93
CA LEU A 537 -13.98 7.22 -27.84
C LEU A 537 -15.18 8.03 -28.33
N SER A 538 -15.20 8.45 -29.60
CA SER A 538 -16.36 9.14 -30.18
C SER A 538 -17.64 8.29 -30.21
N GLN A 539 -17.55 6.99 -29.96
CA GLN A 539 -18.70 6.06 -29.85
C GLN A 539 -19.25 5.96 -28.41
N GLY A 540 -18.65 6.67 -27.45
CA GLY A 540 -19.11 6.65 -26.06
C GLY A 540 -18.79 5.35 -25.34
N PRO A 541 -19.67 4.89 -24.43
CA PRO A 541 -19.50 3.65 -23.68
C PRO A 541 -19.24 2.42 -24.57
N ALA A 542 -19.83 2.37 -25.76
CA ALA A 542 -19.60 1.29 -26.72
C ALA A 542 -18.17 1.27 -27.29
N GLY A 543 -17.44 2.38 -27.27
CA GLY A 543 -16.04 2.43 -27.70
C GLY A 543 -15.03 2.14 -26.59
N LEU A 544 -15.46 2.14 -25.31
CA LEU A 544 -14.53 2.13 -24.19
C LEU A 544 -13.80 0.80 -24.02
N ASP A 545 -14.50 -0.33 -24.15
CA ASP A 545 -13.87 -1.64 -23.95
C ASP A 545 -12.76 -1.88 -24.99
N ALA A 546 -13.05 -1.69 -26.27
CA ALA A 546 -12.06 -1.84 -27.35
C ALA A 546 -10.80 -0.98 -27.13
N VAL A 547 -10.98 0.25 -26.62
CA VAL A 547 -9.88 1.18 -26.33
C VAL A 547 -9.07 0.72 -25.12
N PHE A 548 -9.72 0.52 -23.97
CA PHE A 548 -9.03 0.25 -22.72
C PHE A 548 -8.51 -1.18 -22.60
N SER A 549 -9.17 -2.18 -23.21
CA SER A 549 -8.64 -3.55 -23.31
C SER A 549 -7.36 -3.59 -24.15
N SER A 550 -7.35 -2.92 -25.31
CA SER A 550 -6.15 -2.82 -26.15
C SER A 550 -5.01 -2.10 -25.45
N ILE A 551 -5.30 -0.99 -24.75
CA ILE A 551 -4.30 -0.24 -23.98
C ILE A 551 -3.78 -1.05 -22.79
N ALA A 552 -4.64 -1.79 -22.10
CA ALA A 552 -4.23 -2.61 -20.97
C ALA A 552 -3.23 -3.69 -21.39
N VAL A 553 -3.48 -4.36 -22.52
CA VAL A 553 -2.55 -5.34 -23.10
C VAL A 553 -1.26 -4.65 -23.55
N GLU A 554 -1.35 -3.51 -24.23
CA GLU A 554 -0.16 -2.75 -24.66
C GLU A 554 0.70 -2.33 -23.47
N HIS A 555 0.10 -1.88 -22.37
CA HIS A 555 0.85 -1.49 -21.16
C HIS A 555 1.56 -2.67 -20.49
N MET A 556 1.16 -3.91 -20.80
CA MET A 556 1.89 -5.11 -20.43
C MET A 556 2.99 -5.45 -21.46
N LEU A 557 2.81 -5.17 -22.74
CA LEU A 557 3.81 -5.42 -23.79
C LEU A 557 4.94 -4.36 -23.78
N ASP A 558 4.59 -3.10 -23.53
CA ASP A 558 5.47 -1.97 -23.37
C ASP A 558 5.29 -1.37 -21.96
N GLY A 559 6.02 -1.93 -21.00
CA GLY A 559 6.01 -1.44 -19.62
C GLY A 559 6.68 -0.08 -19.41
N HIS A 560 7.29 0.51 -20.46
CA HIS A 560 7.94 1.83 -20.44
C HIS A 560 7.10 2.92 -21.11
N PHE A 561 6.03 2.54 -21.81
CA PHE A 561 5.11 3.45 -22.53
C PHE A 561 5.83 4.35 -23.56
N LEU A 562 6.80 3.79 -24.27
CA LEU A 562 7.63 4.46 -25.27
C LEU A 562 6.81 5.09 -26.42
N TYR A 563 5.59 4.60 -26.64
CA TYR A 563 4.69 5.11 -27.66
C TYR A 563 4.17 6.54 -27.37
N ARG A 564 4.16 7.00 -26.11
CA ARG A 564 3.49 8.25 -25.71
C ARG A 564 4.15 9.51 -26.26
N ASP A 565 5.48 9.61 -26.16
CA ASP A 565 6.21 10.83 -26.54
C ASP A 565 6.21 11.09 -28.05
N PRO A 566 6.49 10.11 -28.93
CA PRO A 566 6.39 10.29 -30.36
C PRO A 566 4.98 10.70 -30.81
N LEU A 567 3.94 10.02 -30.29
CA LEU A 567 2.55 10.35 -30.62
C LEU A 567 2.15 11.75 -30.17
N LYS A 568 2.55 12.16 -28.96
CA LYS A 568 2.27 13.52 -28.48
C LYS A 568 2.88 14.56 -29.42
N LYS A 569 4.14 14.38 -29.83
CA LYS A 569 4.83 15.28 -30.77
C LYS A 569 4.16 15.31 -32.14
N GLU A 570 3.80 14.15 -32.68
CA GLU A 570 3.13 14.05 -33.98
C GLU A 570 1.76 14.74 -33.96
N ALA A 571 0.91 14.44 -32.96
CA ALA A 571 -0.41 15.04 -32.86
C ALA A 571 -0.35 16.55 -32.67
N LEU A 572 0.61 17.07 -31.90
CA LEU A 572 0.84 18.52 -31.77
C LEU A 572 1.29 19.16 -33.10
N SER A 573 2.16 18.48 -33.87
CA SER A 573 2.58 18.94 -35.19
C SER A 573 1.41 19.02 -36.19
N ARG A 574 0.54 17.98 -36.19
CA ARG A 574 -0.69 17.98 -37.00
C ARG A 574 -1.61 19.13 -36.62
N LEU A 575 -1.79 19.41 -35.34
CA LEU A 575 -2.61 20.54 -34.87
C LEU A 575 -2.01 21.92 -35.19
N ALA A 576 -0.69 22.04 -35.25
CA ALA A 576 -0.04 23.28 -35.69
C ALA A 576 -0.35 23.59 -37.16
N THR A 577 -0.53 22.55 -37.98
CA THR A 577 -0.87 22.68 -39.40
C THR A 577 -2.39 22.80 -39.62
N ASN A 578 -3.17 21.99 -38.90
CA ASN A 578 -4.63 21.95 -38.95
C ASN A 578 -5.21 21.94 -37.52
N PRO A 579 -5.58 23.11 -36.97
CA PRO A 579 -6.14 23.21 -35.62
C PRO A 579 -7.45 22.42 -35.41
N SER A 580 -8.13 22.06 -36.50
CA SER A 580 -9.39 21.32 -36.54
C SER A 580 -9.21 19.81 -36.77
N ASP A 581 -7.98 19.29 -36.73
CA ASP A 581 -7.72 17.85 -36.83
C ASP A 581 -8.31 17.09 -35.63
N LYS A 582 -9.43 16.41 -35.87
CA LYS A 582 -10.19 15.67 -34.85
C LYS A 582 -9.41 14.47 -34.31
N GLU A 583 -8.67 13.76 -35.15
CA GLU A 583 -7.93 12.56 -34.76
C GLU A 583 -6.77 12.95 -33.82
N ALA A 584 -6.05 14.03 -34.15
CA ALA A 584 -5.00 14.56 -33.29
C ALA A 584 -5.55 15.02 -31.92
N ARG A 585 -6.74 15.63 -31.87
CA ARG A 585 -7.41 16.01 -30.61
C ARG A 585 -7.79 14.78 -29.76
N TRP A 586 -8.41 13.76 -30.35
CA TRP A 586 -8.74 12.50 -29.64
C TRP A 586 -7.47 11.82 -29.10
N THR A 587 -6.42 11.77 -29.92
CA THR A 587 -5.11 11.23 -29.54
C THR A 587 -4.54 11.95 -28.31
N LEU A 588 -4.48 13.28 -28.33
CA LEU A 588 -3.98 14.07 -27.19
C LEU A 588 -4.89 13.96 -25.97
N ALA A 589 -6.21 13.91 -26.15
CA ALA A 589 -7.16 13.73 -25.06
C ALA A 589 -6.92 12.40 -24.33
N LEU A 590 -6.80 11.30 -25.08
CA LEU A 590 -6.56 9.97 -24.50
C LEU A 590 -5.17 9.86 -23.87
N LEU A 591 -4.13 10.41 -24.50
CA LEU A 591 -2.79 10.47 -23.87
C LEU A 591 -2.82 11.22 -22.53
N ALA A 592 -3.54 12.34 -22.46
CA ALA A 592 -3.70 13.11 -21.23
C ALA A 592 -4.50 12.34 -20.16
N VAL A 593 -5.54 11.60 -20.54
CA VAL A 593 -6.27 10.70 -19.64
C VAL A 593 -5.34 9.63 -19.05
N LEU A 594 -4.57 8.93 -19.90
CA LEU A 594 -3.63 7.88 -19.48
C LEU A 594 -2.46 8.40 -18.64
N ALA A 595 -2.10 9.67 -18.80
CA ALA A 595 -1.06 10.34 -18.03
C ALA A 595 -1.58 11.03 -16.75
N ASN A 596 -2.86 10.86 -16.41
CA ASN A 596 -3.50 11.57 -15.29
C ASN A 596 -3.30 13.10 -15.37
N ARG A 597 -3.59 13.68 -16.54
CA ARG A 597 -3.54 15.12 -16.81
C ARG A 597 -4.96 15.64 -17.13
N PRO A 598 -5.83 15.77 -16.12
CA PRO A 598 -7.25 16.08 -16.34
C PRO A 598 -7.49 17.41 -17.03
N THR A 599 -6.68 18.44 -16.74
CA THR A 599 -6.79 19.76 -17.39
C THR A 599 -6.44 19.69 -18.88
N GLU A 600 -5.31 19.05 -19.23
CA GLU A 600 -4.92 18.86 -20.64
C GLU A 600 -5.99 18.06 -21.40
N ALA A 601 -6.54 17.00 -20.77
CA ALA A 601 -7.64 16.23 -21.36
C ALA A 601 -8.90 17.07 -21.57
N ALA A 602 -9.29 17.89 -20.57
CA ALA A 602 -10.47 18.75 -20.64
C ALA A 602 -10.36 19.79 -21.77
N GLU A 603 -9.18 20.35 -22.01
CA GLU A 603 -8.93 21.27 -23.11
C GLU A 603 -9.12 20.59 -24.48
N GLN A 604 -8.61 19.38 -24.65
CA GLN A 604 -8.80 18.63 -25.91
C GLN A 604 -10.26 18.23 -26.12
N PHE A 605 -10.96 17.80 -25.07
CA PHE A 605 -12.39 17.49 -25.17
C PHE A 605 -13.24 18.74 -25.45
N ALA A 606 -12.88 19.91 -24.91
CA ALA A 606 -13.56 21.17 -25.22
C ALA A 606 -13.38 21.55 -26.71
N ALA A 607 -12.19 21.33 -27.27
CA ALA A 607 -11.96 21.53 -28.70
C ALA A 607 -12.77 20.54 -29.56
N LEU A 608 -12.85 19.27 -29.14
CA LEU A 608 -13.67 18.25 -29.80
C LEU A 608 -15.17 18.57 -29.74
N GLU A 609 -15.66 19.08 -28.62
CA GLU A 609 -17.05 19.53 -28.44
C GLU A 609 -17.43 20.62 -29.46
N ALA A 610 -16.51 21.54 -29.76
CA ALA A 610 -16.71 22.55 -30.80
C ALA A 610 -16.68 21.96 -32.22
N LEU A 611 -15.83 20.96 -32.47
CA LEU A 611 -15.67 20.32 -33.79
C LEU A 611 -16.72 19.24 -34.09
N LEU A 612 -17.38 18.71 -33.07
CA LEU A 612 -18.37 17.63 -33.13
C LEU A 612 -19.63 18.01 -32.34
N PRO A 613 -20.37 19.05 -32.77
CA PRO A 613 -21.47 19.61 -31.98
C PRO A 613 -22.62 18.63 -31.74
N ASP A 614 -22.81 17.62 -32.60
CA ASP A 614 -23.89 16.62 -32.46
C ASP A 614 -23.48 15.40 -31.62
N ASN A 615 -22.19 15.28 -31.28
CA ASN A 615 -21.67 14.17 -30.48
C ASN A 615 -21.69 14.53 -28.98
N PRO A 616 -22.43 13.79 -28.12
CA PRO A 616 -22.49 14.07 -26.68
C PRO A 616 -21.22 13.67 -25.91
N TRP A 617 -20.38 12.81 -26.48
CA TRP A 617 -19.30 12.15 -25.74
C TRP A 617 -18.12 13.05 -25.39
N PRO A 618 -17.65 13.98 -26.26
CA PRO A 618 -16.68 14.99 -25.84
C PRO A 618 -17.10 15.72 -24.56
N SER A 619 -18.34 16.17 -24.46
CA SER A 619 -18.85 16.86 -23.26
C SER A 619 -18.97 15.91 -22.05
N ALA A 620 -19.37 14.66 -22.27
CA ALA A 620 -19.40 13.64 -21.21
C ALA A 620 -17.99 13.38 -20.64
N TYR A 621 -16.99 13.11 -21.49
CA TYR A 621 -15.62 12.88 -21.05
C TYR A 621 -15.00 14.13 -20.43
N ARG A 622 -15.25 15.31 -21.01
CA ARG A 622 -14.84 16.60 -20.43
C ARG A 622 -15.39 16.74 -19.00
N SER A 623 -16.65 16.39 -18.77
CA SER A 623 -17.25 16.40 -17.42
C SER A 623 -16.52 15.45 -16.48
N VAL A 624 -16.24 14.22 -16.92
CA VAL A 624 -15.50 13.21 -16.14
C VAL A 624 -14.09 13.68 -15.76
N VAL A 625 -13.30 14.14 -16.73
CA VAL A 625 -11.91 14.58 -16.45
C VAL A 625 -11.88 15.89 -15.66
N THR A 626 -12.87 16.77 -15.84
CA THR A 626 -12.99 18.00 -15.04
C THR A 626 -13.32 17.67 -13.58
N LEU A 627 -14.19 16.67 -13.36
CA LEU A 627 -14.47 16.16 -12.02
C LEU A 627 -13.22 15.51 -11.41
N ALA A 628 -12.50 14.70 -12.20
CA ALA A 628 -11.22 14.10 -11.81
C ALA A 628 -10.19 15.16 -11.38
N GLY A 629 -10.16 16.30 -12.07
CA GLY A 629 -9.33 17.46 -11.76
C GLY A 629 -9.76 18.30 -10.55
N TRP A 630 -10.68 17.81 -9.70
CA TRP A 630 -11.22 18.51 -8.52
C TRP A 630 -12.00 19.79 -8.86
N ASN A 631 -12.69 19.81 -10.00
CA ASN A 631 -13.58 20.92 -10.38
C ASN A 631 -15.03 20.43 -10.58
N PRO A 632 -15.74 20.05 -9.49
CA PRO A 632 -17.10 19.52 -9.60
C PRO A 632 -18.10 20.55 -10.15
N TRP A 633 -17.88 21.85 -9.91
CA TRP A 633 -18.70 22.93 -10.46
C TRP A 633 -18.56 23.02 -11.98
N GLY A 634 -17.33 23.01 -12.49
CA GLY A 634 -17.06 22.98 -13.93
C GLY A 634 -17.60 21.71 -14.58
N ALA A 635 -17.44 20.56 -13.93
CA ALA A 635 -17.99 19.29 -14.42
C ALA A 635 -19.53 19.32 -14.50
N SER A 636 -20.20 19.85 -13.47
CA SER A 636 -21.66 20.01 -13.47
C SER A 636 -22.12 20.98 -14.56
N PHE A 637 -21.42 22.10 -14.75
CA PHE A 637 -21.75 23.05 -15.82
C PHE A 637 -21.65 22.41 -17.21
N VAL A 638 -20.58 21.68 -17.49
CA VAL A 638 -20.38 20.98 -18.77
C VAL A 638 -21.46 19.91 -18.95
N ALA A 639 -21.74 19.10 -17.93
CA ALA A 639 -22.74 18.03 -18.01
C ALA A 639 -24.16 18.58 -18.19
N ALA A 640 -24.52 19.67 -17.50
CA ALA A 640 -25.81 20.33 -17.63
C ALA A 640 -26.01 20.94 -19.03
N ALA A 641 -24.98 21.60 -19.57
CA ALA A 641 -25.01 22.12 -20.93
C ALA A 641 -25.15 20.99 -21.97
N ALA A 642 -24.41 19.89 -21.80
CA ALA A 642 -24.52 18.72 -22.65
C ALA A 642 -25.92 18.09 -22.61
N ARG A 643 -26.52 17.99 -21.42
CA ARG A 643 -27.89 17.50 -21.22
C ARG A 643 -28.93 18.38 -21.92
N GLN A 644 -28.76 19.70 -21.87
CA GLN A 644 -29.64 20.63 -22.60
C GLN A 644 -29.55 20.45 -24.11
N LYS A 645 -28.35 20.18 -24.62
CA LYS A 645 -28.09 20.04 -26.06
C LYS A 645 -28.44 18.67 -26.64
N HIS A 646 -28.11 17.59 -25.93
CA HIS A 646 -28.20 16.21 -26.42
C HIS A 646 -29.32 15.38 -25.75
N GLY A 647 -30.12 16.00 -24.89
CA GLY A 647 -31.23 15.37 -24.18
C GLY A 647 -30.82 14.58 -22.93
N ASN A 648 -31.82 13.92 -22.32
CA ASN A 648 -31.68 13.20 -21.06
C ASN A 648 -31.08 11.80 -21.24
N GLN A 649 -29.87 11.70 -21.80
CA GLN A 649 -29.13 10.45 -21.85
C GLN A 649 -28.74 10.01 -20.43
N PRO A 650 -28.88 8.72 -20.05
CA PRO A 650 -28.64 8.27 -18.67
C PRO A 650 -27.27 8.69 -18.12
N VAL A 651 -26.23 8.59 -18.93
CA VAL A 651 -24.85 8.97 -18.55
C VAL A 651 -24.74 10.46 -18.26
N LEU A 652 -25.31 11.33 -19.11
CA LEU A 652 -25.25 12.79 -18.92
C LEU A 652 -26.05 13.23 -17.68
N VAL A 653 -27.23 12.64 -17.45
CA VAL A 653 -28.03 12.90 -16.24
C VAL A 653 -27.28 12.47 -14.98
N GLY A 654 -26.66 11.28 -15.02
CA GLY A 654 -25.82 10.80 -13.93
C GLY A 654 -24.65 11.73 -13.61
N LEU A 655 -23.92 12.15 -14.65
CA LEU A 655 -22.77 13.05 -14.53
C LEU A 655 -23.14 14.44 -14.01
N ASP A 656 -24.24 15.02 -14.48
CA ASP A 656 -24.76 16.30 -14.01
C ASP A 656 -25.13 16.21 -12.51
N ALA A 657 -25.94 15.21 -12.15
CA ALA A 657 -26.40 15.04 -10.78
C ALA A 657 -25.25 14.78 -9.79
N ILE A 658 -24.32 13.86 -10.11
CA ILE A 658 -23.19 13.54 -9.22
C ILE A 658 -22.24 14.74 -9.10
N SER A 659 -21.93 15.43 -10.20
CA SER A 659 -21.02 16.57 -10.18
C SER A 659 -21.63 17.74 -9.42
N ALA A 660 -22.94 17.97 -9.53
CA ALA A 660 -23.62 19.02 -8.78
C ALA A 660 -23.63 18.74 -7.28
N VAL A 661 -23.91 17.49 -6.87
CA VAL A 661 -23.85 17.08 -5.46
C VAL A 661 -22.44 17.27 -4.91
N LEU A 662 -21.41 16.83 -5.64
CA LEU A 662 -20.01 17.03 -5.26
C LEU A 662 -19.59 18.52 -5.28
N GLY A 663 -20.27 19.34 -6.06
CA GLY A 663 -20.14 20.80 -6.06
C GLY A 663 -20.81 21.47 -4.86
N GLY A 664 -21.59 20.75 -4.05
CA GLY A 664 -22.28 21.27 -2.87
C GLY A 664 -23.78 21.45 -3.03
N ALA A 665 -24.36 21.10 -4.18
CA ALA A 665 -25.81 21.10 -4.39
C ALA A 665 -26.47 19.87 -3.74
N LEU A 666 -26.38 19.75 -2.40
CA LEU A 666 -26.84 18.59 -1.64
C LEU A 666 -28.34 18.28 -1.83
N TRP A 667 -29.15 19.28 -2.20
CA TRP A 667 -30.57 19.09 -2.53
C TRP A 667 -30.80 18.24 -3.78
N ARG A 668 -29.78 18.07 -4.64
CA ARG A 668 -29.81 17.16 -5.80
C ARG A 668 -29.41 15.73 -5.46
N LEU A 669 -29.12 15.43 -4.19
CA LEU A 669 -28.79 14.06 -3.77
C LEU A 669 -29.87 13.03 -4.14
N PRO A 670 -31.19 13.31 -4.00
CA PRO A 670 -32.21 12.36 -4.44
C PRO A 670 -32.16 12.10 -5.95
N GLU A 671 -31.89 13.12 -6.76
CA GLU A 671 -31.70 12.97 -8.22
C GLU A 671 -30.49 12.08 -8.50
N ALA A 672 -29.34 12.34 -7.87
CA ALA A 672 -28.12 11.55 -8.05
C ALA A 672 -28.32 10.08 -7.65
N VAL A 673 -29.01 9.81 -6.54
CA VAL A 673 -29.33 8.45 -6.07
C VAL A 673 -30.20 7.70 -7.08
N GLN A 674 -31.11 8.38 -7.76
CA GLN A 674 -31.97 7.77 -8.79
C GLN A 674 -31.26 7.61 -10.14
N SER A 675 -30.49 8.61 -10.57
CA SER A 675 -29.89 8.65 -11.90
C SER A 675 -28.60 7.85 -12.02
N LEU A 676 -27.78 7.77 -10.97
CA LEU A 676 -26.47 7.11 -11.01
C LEU A 676 -26.58 5.61 -11.33
N PRO A 677 -27.49 4.82 -10.71
CA PRO A 677 -27.64 3.41 -11.07
C PRO A 677 -28.09 3.20 -12.52
N ALA A 678 -28.87 4.12 -13.09
CA ALA A 678 -29.26 4.07 -14.50
C ALA A 678 -28.07 4.39 -15.42
N ALA A 679 -27.26 5.38 -15.08
CA ALA A 679 -26.04 5.72 -15.79
C ALA A 679 -25.04 4.54 -15.79
N VAL A 680 -24.80 3.94 -14.62
CA VAL A 680 -23.91 2.77 -14.47
C VAL A 680 -24.40 1.60 -15.32
N ARG A 681 -25.67 1.21 -15.20
CA ARG A 681 -26.25 0.12 -16.02
C ARG A 681 -26.18 0.40 -17.52
N ALA A 682 -26.35 1.66 -17.94
CA ALA A 682 -26.21 2.02 -19.36
C ALA A 682 -24.77 1.80 -19.86
N VAL A 683 -23.77 2.13 -19.04
CA VAL A 683 -22.36 1.86 -19.36
C VAL A 683 -22.09 0.36 -19.36
N GLU A 684 -22.48 -0.37 -18.31
CA GLU A 684 -22.28 -1.83 -18.18
C GLU A 684 -22.93 -2.60 -19.34
N ASN A 685 -24.17 -2.28 -19.70
CA ASN A 685 -24.85 -2.92 -20.83
C ASN A 685 -24.12 -2.67 -22.16
N SER A 686 -23.52 -1.49 -22.32
CA SER A 686 -22.75 -1.16 -23.53
C SER A 686 -21.44 -1.95 -23.60
N LEU A 687 -20.80 -2.20 -22.44
CA LEU A 687 -19.58 -3.00 -22.34
C LEU A 687 -19.90 -4.51 -22.55
N ASN A 688 -20.91 -5.04 -21.88
CA ASN A 688 -21.28 -6.47 -21.94
C ASN A 688 -21.85 -6.90 -23.30
N SER A 689 -22.49 -5.99 -24.05
CA SER A 689 -22.97 -6.28 -25.40
C SER A 689 -21.83 -6.61 -26.37
N GLN A 690 -20.59 -6.18 -26.06
CA GLN A 690 -19.41 -6.50 -26.86
C GLN A 690 -18.81 -7.86 -26.52
N GLU A 691 -18.77 -8.25 -25.24
CA GLU A 691 -18.32 -9.60 -24.79
C GLU A 691 -19.12 -10.75 -25.44
N ASN A 692 -20.41 -10.54 -25.70
CA ASN A 692 -21.27 -11.55 -26.36
C ASN A 692 -21.10 -11.60 -27.89
N THR A 693 -20.43 -10.61 -28.50
CA THR A 693 -20.11 -10.59 -29.95
C THR A 693 -18.67 -11.01 -30.26
N SER A 694 -17.82 -11.17 -29.25
CA SER A 694 -16.41 -11.54 -29.36
C SER A 694 -16.05 -12.93 -28.80
N ASN A 695 -17.05 -13.68 -28.32
CA ASN A 695 -17.02 -15.15 -28.19
C ASN A 695 -17.56 -15.80 -29.48
#